data_AF-A0A973HJM4-F1
#
_entry.id   AF-A0A973HJM4-F1
#
_cell.length_a   1.000
_cell.length_b   1.000
_cell.length_c   1.000
_cell.angle_alpha   90.00
_cell.angle_beta   90.00
_cell.angle_gamma   90.00
#
_symmetry.space_group_name_H-M   'P 1'
#
loop_
_entity.id
_entity.type
_entity.pdbx_description
1 polymer ?
#
loop_
_entity_poly.entity_id
_entity_poly.type
_entity_poly.pdbx_seq_one_letter_code
_entity_poly.pdbx_strand_id
1 'polypeptide(L)'
;MKLSPLSYCIALLGMQCVTLPITMAKTVTTNAETQIIAVNSEHKSAQFQQLRQRWTDYFLGDPTQVFDQGLNDVVYDINQQAKKLLTTQDLTISGLWPDLILDDKSGAGQRKLGADLYSSYKRLFTLARAYKLPGGALYNNSELRDDLIASLTLLNERFYHDGAPEYGNWWHWELGISRTSNNILVILYDELPAALIAKYVEASRHFVPRPTHLSEGTGAPYSSTAFMFKSTGGNRTDNAQVVLIRALLDNNTAEIKAAVNALSTVLPLVETGDGFYADGSFIQHKDLPYSGTYGQVMLEGLGMLLGLVANTPYQATDPALAQIYPILIKSFAPLLVDGQMLDFVNGRAVSRVSGQNHKIGHNILSAMLLYVPGAPAEYKQALSSIIKTNIVNDTYANYFTQPKVLSSYQLAVQIVADPSIPVLPRTATHTQYPEMDRIVHKRPDWTFGIAMHSDRVGNYECINGENLKGWHSADGMTYLYTNQLDHYSNFWPLVDAYKLPGTTSLTSKRDSCSGQLSAQRDGRNNNIDWVGGSQLGAFGVAGMNFSNWNNNLSAKKSWFMFDDQVVALGADIRNDDDADAVTTIANRKLTATAQVSVNGAPLVDGQSFNGELTQLQISYPQLKSNINYMMLTPQTAQIDRQCVTGNWADIGNDEKTVSGCFVSASLPHGKSQVSSYAYSILPNASAEKVNQYTEAPNVHILANNGQVQAIENNRLNLIAANFWEDAEIAEIGLSADDPLSIMIDKSAAQWRIAISDPTRAWFESVSFSLTGQFSISDDTGKRVELSKGNTFTVNLDQLNGSSYQFSITPMTQQ
;
A
#
# COMPACT_ATOMS: atom_id res chain seq x y z
N MET A 1 -22.56 57.85 17.86
CA MET A 1 -23.13 58.76 18.89
C MET A 1 -23.93 57.90 19.85
N LYS A 2 -23.70 57.81 21.16
CA LYS A 2 -23.24 58.79 22.15
C LYS A 2 -22.25 58.14 23.14
N LEU A 3 -21.28 58.95 23.55
CA LEU A 3 -20.28 58.70 24.59
C LEU A 3 -20.78 59.21 25.96
N SER A 4 -20.10 58.72 27.01
CA SER A 4 -19.67 59.44 28.24
C SER A 4 -20.25 58.94 29.60
N PRO A 5 -19.64 59.27 30.76
CA PRO A 5 -18.93 58.32 31.65
C PRO A 5 -19.27 58.49 33.17
N LEU A 6 -18.65 57.72 34.08
CA LEU A 6 -18.59 57.97 35.55
C LEU A 6 -17.42 57.10 36.10
N SER A 7 -16.29 57.55 36.69
CA SER A 7 -15.93 58.48 37.79
C SER A 7 -15.95 57.86 39.20
N TYR A 8 -14.82 57.96 39.94
CA TYR A 8 -14.61 58.31 41.38
C TYR A 8 -13.18 57.86 41.81
N CYS A 9 -12.17 58.70 42.08
CA CYS A 9 -11.87 59.74 43.10
C CYS A 9 -11.52 59.24 44.53
N ILE A 10 -10.34 59.68 45.03
CA ILE A 10 -9.89 60.14 46.39
C ILE A 10 -8.33 60.20 46.32
N ALA A 11 -7.54 61.22 46.73
CA ALA A 11 -7.53 62.08 47.92
C ALA A 11 -6.75 63.41 47.70
N LEU A 12 -6.81 64.28 48.73
CA LEU A 12 -6.45 65.70 48.85
C LEU A 12 -4.96 66.13 48.74
N LEU A 13 -4.81 67.34 48.15
CA LEU A 13 -3.90 68.48 48.37
C LEU A 13 -2.65 68.37 49.26
N GLY A 14 -1.51 68.73 48.65
CA GLY A 14 -0.30 69.25 49.28
C GLY A 14 0.75 69.65 48.23
N MET A 15 0.71 70.89 47.74
CA MET A 15 1.64 71.42 46.73
C MET A 15 3.07 71.59 47.29
N GLN A 16 4.06 70.99 46.63
CA GLN A 16 5.33 71.66 46.31
C GLN A 16 5.69 71.32 44.87
N CYS A 17 5.81 72.37 44.05
CA CYS A 17 6.33 72.32 42.70
C CYS A 17 7.78 71.83 42.72
N VAL A 18 8.04 70.69 42.08
CA VAL A 18 9.35 70.40 41.48
C VAL A 18 9.10 70.06 40.02
N THR A 19 9.47 70.99 39.15
CA THR A 19 9.57 70.77 37.71
C THR A 19 10.73 69.81 37.42
N LEU A 20 10.43 68.61 36.93
CA LEU A 20 11.39 67.73 36.26
C LEU A 20 11.04 67.65 34.77
N PRO A 21 12.03 67.75 33.86
CA PRO A 21 11.77 67.80 32.43
C PRO A 21 11.28 66.44 31.91
N ILE A 22 10.24 66.48 31.08
CA ILE A 22 9.73 65.35 30.31
C ILE A 22 10.77 64.97 29.26
N THR A 23 11.72 64.11 29.62
CA THR A 23 12.66 63.49 28.68
C THR A 23 13.08 62.10 29.16
N MET A 24 12.14 61.20 29.51
CA MET A 24 12.44 59.75 29.63
C MET A 24 11.26 58.81 29.34
N ALA A 25 10.14 59.29 28.78
CA ALA A 25 8.97 58.43 28.51
C ALA A 25 8.85 57.94 27.04
N LYS A 26 9.72 58.39 26.13
CA LYS A 26 9.72 57.94 24.71
C LYS A 26 10.78 56.89 24.37
N THR A 27 11.76 56.66 25.24
CA THR A 27 12.89 55.75 24.96
C THR A 27 12.65 54.33 25.48
N VAL A 28 11.77 54.15 26.47
CA VAL A 28 11.51 52.85 27.10
C VAL A 28 10.48 52.03 26.29
N THR A 29 9.48 52.67 25.69
CA THR A 29 8.49 51.99 24.82
C THR A 29 9.08 51.56 23.48
N THR A 30 9.94 52.37 22.85
CA THR A 30 10.65 51.98 21.64
C THR A 30 11.63 50.85 21.88
N ASN A 31 12.31 50.81 23.04
CA ASN A 31 13.24 49.72 23.35
C ASN A 31 12.50 48.40 23.65
N ALA A 32 11.35 48.44 24.32
CA ALA A 32 10.52 47.25 24.54
C ALA A 32 9.90 46.73 23.23
N GLU A 33 9.35 47.59 22.38
CA GLU A 33 8.84 47.20 21.05
C GLU A 33 9.95 46.69 20.14
N THR A 34 11.12 47.33 20.13
CA THR A 34 12.29 46.89 19.34
C THR A 34 12.85 45.57 19.87
N GLN A 35 12.89 45.35 21.19
CA GLN A 35 13.25 44.06 21.78
C GLN A 35 12.23 42.97 21.46
N ILE A 36 10.93 43.25 21.50
CA ILE A 36 9.89 42.28 21.13
C ILE A 36 9.99 41.94 19.63
N ILE A 37 10.25 42.92 18.76
CA ILE A 37 10.46 42.69 17.33
C ILE A 37 11.73 41.87 17.08
N ALA A 38 12.83 42.17 17.77
CA ALA A 38 14.10 41.43 17.67
C ALA A 38 13.94 39.99 18.14
N VAL A 39 13.36 39.75 19.32
CA VAL A 39 13.08 38.41 19.86
C VAL A 39 12.13 37.63 18.94
N ASN A 40 11.10 38.28 18.39
CA ASN A 40 10.21 37.65 17.41
C ASN A 40 10.92 37.32 16.08
N SER A 41 11.89 38.14 15.66
CA SER A 41 12.68 37.88 14.45
C SER A 41 13.69 36.73 14.66
N GLU A 42 14.36 36.67 15.81
CA GLU A 42 15.26 35.59 16.19
C GLU A 42 14.51 34.27 16.36
N HIS A 43 13.35 34.29 17.03
CA HIS A 43 12.51 33.11 17.21
C HIS A 43 11.97 32.58 15.86
N LYS A 44 11.57 33.46 14.93
CA LYS A 44 11.21 33.06 13.57
C LYS A 44 12.40 32.46 12.81
N SER A 45 13.57 33.08 12.89
CA SER A 45 14.80 32.57 12.27
C SER A 45 15.16 31.16 12.76
N ALA A 46 15.04 30.92 14.07
CA ALA A 46 15.26 29.61 14.68
C ALA A 46 14.28 28.54 14.16
N GLN A 47 13.01 28.90 13.92
CA GLN A 47 12.01 27.97 13.37
C GLN A 47 12.34 27.54 11.94
N PHE A 48 12.76 28.46 11.07
CA PHE A 48 13.16 28.08 9.70
C PHE A 48 14.42 27.22 9.68
N GLN A 49 15.39 27.52 10.55
CA GLN A 49 16.58 26.68 10.72
C GLN A 49 16.20 25.27 11.17
N GLN A 50 15.29 25.14 12.13
CA GLN A 50 14.79 23.83 12.57
C GLN A 50 14.12 23.05 11.43
N LEU A 51 13.30 23.69 10.60
CA LEU A 51 12.64 23.05 9.46
C LEU A 51 13.66 22.63 8.39
N ARG A 52 14.62 23.49 8.05
CA ARG A 52 15.71 23.14 7.12
C ARG A 52 16.52 21.96 7.65
N GLN A 53 16.86 21.95 8.95
CA GLN A 53 17.55 20.82 9.57
C GLN A 53 16.73 19.53 9.47
N ARG A 54 15.43 19.57 9.85
CA ARG A 54 14.57 18.38 9.77
C ARG A 54 14.43 17.84 8.35
N TRP A 55 14.35 18.72 7.35
CA TRP A 55 14.34 18.30 5.94
C TRP A 55 15.67 17.66 5.53
N THR A 56 16.80 18.24 5.97
CA THR A 56 18.14 17.69 5.78
C THR A 56 18.29 16.31 6.45
N ASP A 57 17.75 16.11 7.65
CA ASP A 57 17.84 14.86 8.40
C ASP A 57 17.16 13.67 7.68
N TYR A 58 16.16 13.91 6.82
CA TYR A 58 15.62 12.84 5.98
C TYR A 58 16.68 12.18 5.11
N PHE A 59 17.66 12.96 4.64
CA PHE A 59 18.70 12.50 3.71
C PHE A 59 20.04 12.26 4.36
N LEU A 60 20.34 12.96 5.46
CA LEU A 60 21.63 12.90 6.14
C LEU A 60 21.57 12.17 7.49
N GLY A 61 20.38 11.95 8.06
CA GLY A 61 20.22 11.51 9.44
C GLY A 61 20.41 12.66 10.44
N ASP A 62 19.88 12.48 11.65
CA ASP A 62 20.11 13.37 12.78
C ASP A 62 21.56 13.21 13.26
N PRO A 63 22.40 14.26 13.13
CA PRO A 63 23.82 14.20 13.48
C PRO A 63 24.06 14.13 15.00
N THR A 64 23.04 14.37 15.83
CA THR A 64 23.16 14.27 17.29
C THR A 64 23.05 12.82 17.78
N GLN A 65 22.60 11.91 16.91
CA GLN A 65 22.49 10.49 17.19
C GLN A 65 23.67 9.72 16.60
N VAL A 66 24.09 8.66 17.30
CA VAL A 66 25.20 7.82 16.83
C VAL A 66 24.78 7.06 15.57
N PHE A 67 25.64 7.07 14.56
CA PHE A 67 25.48 6.23 13.38
C PHE A 67 26.00 4.84 13.69
N ASP A 68 25.11 3.86 13.63
CA ASP A 68 25.48 2.46 13.70
C ASP A 68 26.16 2.00 12.39
N GLN A 69 26.56 0.73 12.34
CA GLN A 69 27.23 0.18 11.16
C GLN A 69 26.39 0.30 9.90
N GLY A 70 25.05 0.13 9.98
CA GLY A 70 24.17 0.20 8.81
C GLY A 70 24.17 1.61 8.18
N LEU A 71 24.12 2.66 9.00
CA LEU A 71 24.25 4.02 8.50
C LEU A 71 25.66 4.35 8.00
N ASN A 72 26.70 3.84 8.67
CA ASN A 72 28.08 4.02 8.21
C ASN A 72 28.33 3.38 6.84
N ASP A 73 27.72 2.23 6.56
CA ASP A 73 27.77 1.57 5.25
C ASP A 73 27.09 2.43 4.17
N VAL A 74 25.94 3.06 4.49
CA VAL A 74 25.27 4.01 3.58
C VAL A 74 26.14 5.23 3.30
N VAL A 75 26.80 5.78 4.32
CA VAL A 75 27.76 6.89 4.15
C VAL A 75 28.91 6.49 3.23
N TYR A 76 29.45 5.29 3.43
CA TYR A 76 30.50 4.74 2.58
C TYR A 76 30.05 4.62 1.12
N ASP A 77 28.88 4.01 0.87
CA ASP A 77 28.35 3.80 -0.49
C ASP A 77 28.09 5.12 -1.23
N ILE A 78 27.53 6.12 -0.55
CA ILE A 78 27.32 7.46 -1.11
C ILE A 78 28.66 8.10 -1.48
N ASN A 79 29.68 7.94 -0.64
CA ASN A 79 31.03 8.45 -0.92
C ASN A 79 31.68 7.75 -2.12
N GLN A 80 31.50 6.44 -2.28
CA GLN A 80 32.02 5.72 -3.46
C GLN A 80 31.34 6.19 -4.75
N GLN A 81 30.02 6.36 -4.71
CA GLN A 81 29.26 6.89 -5.84
C GLN A 81 29.70 8.31 -6.19
N ALA A 82 29.87 9.17 -5.18
CA ALA A 82 30.32 10.55 -5.36
C ALA A 82 31.72 10.60 -6.00
N LYS A 83 32.69 9.82 -5.50
CA LYS A 83 34.03 9.73 -6.09
C LYS A 83 33.98 9.33 -7.56
N LYS A 84 33.16 8.33 -7.93
CA LYS A 84 32.98 7.92 -9.33
C LYS A 84 32.40 9.04 -10.20
N LEU A 85 31.44 9.79 -9.69
CA LEU A 85 30.88 10.94 -10.41
C LEU A 85 31.93 12.02 -10.65
N LEU A 86 32.74 12.33 -9.64
CA LEU A 86 33.81 13.32 -9.72
C LEU A 86 34.89 12.94 -10.74
N THR A 87 35.22 11.65 -10.92
CA THR A 87 36.23 11.24 -11.91
C THR A 87 35.89 11.56 -13.37
N THR A 88 34.60 11.79 -13.66
CA THR A 88 34.11 12.03 -15.03
C THR A 88 33.42 13.38 -15.18
N GLN A 89 33.43 14.20 -14.12
CA GLN A 89 32.80 15.50 -14.14
C GLN A 89 33.61 16.45 -15.01
N ASP A 90 32.92 17.18 -15.88
CA ASP A 90 33.52 18.15 -16.79
C ASP A 90 32.53 19.30 -17.00
N LEU A 91 32.81 20.43 -16.36
CA LEU A 91 31.95 21.61 -16.40
C LEU A 91 32.16 22.34 -17.74
N THR A 92 31.20 22.20 -18.63
CA THR A 92 31.20 22.82 -19.96
C THR A 92 29.92 23.63 -20.16
N ILE A 93 29.87 24.45 -21.21
CA ILE A 93 28.64 25.17 -21.58
C ILE A 93 27.46 24.23 -21.91
N SER A 94 27.75 22.96 -22.19
CA SER A 94 26.79 21.91 -22.52
C SER A 94 26.40 21.02 -21.33
N GLY A 95 26.84 21.32 -20.10
CA GLY A 95 26.46 20.58 -18.90
C GLY A 95 27.63 20.21 -18.00
N LEU A 96 27.38 19.26 -17.09
CA LEU A 96 28.32 18.88 -16.02
C LEU A 96 29.03 17.54 -16.25
N TRP A 97 28.49 16.71 -17.14
CA TRP A 97 29.04 15.41 -17.47
C TRP A 97 28.91 15.14 -18.97
N PRO A 98 29.91 14.52 -19.61
CA PRO A 98 29.93 14.31 -21.05
C PRO A 98 28.86 13.35 -21.55
N ASP A 99 28.36 12.45 -20.69
CA ASP A 99 27.27 11.52 -21.01
C ASP A 99 25.87 12.15 -20.85
N LEU A 100 25.77 13.35 -20.26
CA LEU A 100 24.53 14.11 -20.07
C LEU A 100 24.62 15.48 -20.75
N ILE A 101 24.60 15.46 -22.09
CA ILE A 101 24.67 16.67 -22.91
C ILE A 101 23.35 17.45 -22.82
N LEU A 102 23.41 18.65 -22.26
CA LEU A 102 22.32 19.62 -22.17
C LEU A 102 22.33 20.53 -23.41
N ASP A 103 21.39 20.29 -24.31
CA ASP A 103 21.23 21.01 -25.57
C ASP A 103 19.83 21.65 -25.63
N ASP A 104 19.79 22.97 -25.48
CA ASP A 104 18.59 23.79 -25.57
C ASP A 104 18.38 24.39 -26.97
N LYS A 105 19.27 24.09 -27.93
CA LYS A 105 19.27 24.69 -29.27
C LYS A 105 18.67 23.78 -30.32
N SER A 106 19.00 22.50 -30.31
CA SER A 106 18.45 21.57 -31.31
C SER A 106 17.10 21.02 -30.86
N GLY A 107 16.19 20.79 -31.82
CA GLY A 107 14.89 20.19 -31.50
C GLY A 107 15.01 18.77 -30.90
N ALA A 108 16.08 18.03 -31.21
CA ALA A 108 16.35 16.73 -30.60
C ALA A 108 16.84 16.87 -29.15
N GLY A 109 17.74 17.83 -28.89
CA GLY A 109 18.22 18.17 -27.56
C GLY A 109 17.10 18.64 -26.64
N GLN A 110 16.26 19.57 -27.12
CA GLN A 110 15.12 20.11 -26.37
C GLN A 110 14.19 19.01 -25.86
N ARG A 111 13.89 17.99 -26.68
CA ARG A 111 13.01 16.88 -26.27
C ARG A 111 13.53 16.08 -25.07
N LYS A 112 14.85 15.99 -24.88
CA LYS A 112 15.49 15.25 -23.78
C LYS A 112 16.06 16.15 -22.68
N LEU A 113 16.11 17.47 -22.89
CA LEU A 113 16.78 18.42 -22.02
C LEU A 113 16.31 18.31 -20.56
N GLY A 114 15.00 18.31 -20.31
CA GLY A 114 14.47 18.17 -18.94
C GLY A 114 14.91 16.87 -18.25
N ALA A 115 14.98 15.75 -18.98
CA ALA A 115 15.39 14.46 -18.44
C ALA A 115 16.88 14.40 -18.11
N ASP A 116 17.71 14.91 -19.02
CA ASP A 116 19.18 14.96 -18.87
C ASP A 116 19.57 15.96 -17.75
N LEU A 117 18.88 17.10 -17.68
CA LEU A 117 19.05 18.10 -16.63
C LEU A 117 18.64 17.56 -15.26
N TYR A 118 17.48 16.90 -15.17
CA TYR A 118 17.06 16.22 -13.95
C TYR A 118 18.07 15.17 -13.50
N SER A 119 18.64 14.41 -14.44
CA SER A 119 19.70 13.43 -14.15
C SER A 119 20.98 14.09 -13.63
N SER A 120 21.33 15.28 -14.12
CA SER A 120 22.44 16.08 -13.61
C SER A 120 22.20 16.53 -12.16
N TYR A 121 21.00 17.01 -11.83
CA TYR A 121 20.65 17.35 -10.44
C TYR A 121 20.64 16.15 -9.51
N LYS A 122 20.21 14.96 -9.95
CA LYS A 122 20.33 13.74 -9.12
C LYS A 122 21.79 13.40 -8.78
N ARG A 123 22.72 13.59 -9.73
CA ARG A 123 24.16 13.42 -9.48
C ARG A 123 24.69 14.46 -8.50
N LEU A 124 24.31 15.73 -8.67
CA LEU A 124 24.65 16.79 -7.71
C LEU A 124 24.08 16.53 -6.31
N PHE A 125 22.89 15.94 -6.21
CA PHE A 125 22.32 15.57 -4.91
C PHE A 125 23.14 14.49 -4.20
N THR A 126 23.64 13.48 -4.92
CA THR A 126 24.60 12.52 -4.37
C THR A 126 25.89 13.19 -3.89
N LEU A 127 26.43 14.14 -4.67
CA LEU A 127 27.62 14.91 -4.29
C LEU A 127 27.38 15.78 -3.04
N ALA A 128 26.24 16.49 -2.97
CA ALA A 128 25.86 17.30 -1.81
C ALA A 128 25.71 16.47 -0.54
N ARG A 129 25.12 15.27 -0.64
CA ARG A 129 25.05 14.32 0.47
C ARG A 129 26.44 13.85 0.89
N ALA A 130 27.30 13.46 -0.05
CA ALA A 130 28.67 13.04 0.27
C ALA A 130 29.48 14.14 0.97
N TYR A 131 29.25 15.40 0.59
CA TYR A 131 29.85 16.57 1.21
C TYR A 131 29.39 16.79 2.66
N LYS A 132 28.10 16.58 2.99
CA LYS A 132 27.55 16.84 4.34
C LYS A 132 27.45 15.62 5.26
N LEU A 133 27.65 14.40 4.78
CA LEU A 133 27.57 13.18 5.62
C LEU A 133 28.82 12.99 6.50
N PRO A 134 28.73 13.06 7.84
CA PRO A 134 29.86 12.86 8.73
C PRO A 134 30.49 11.46 8.58
N GLY A 135 31.81 11.37 8.75
CA GLY A 135 32.56 10.10 8.62
C GLY A 135 32.86 9.68 7.17
N GLY A 136 32.27 10.35 6.18
CA GLY A 136 32.58 10.17 4.76
C GLY A 136 33.94 10.77 4.38
N ALA A 137 34.58 10.19 3.37
CA ALA A 137 35.86 10.68 2.85
C ALA A 137 35.78 12.07 2.18
N LEU A 138 34.58 12.48 1.75
CA LEU A 138 34.31 13.78 1.12
C LEU A 138 33.66 14.78 2.08
N TYR A 139 33.51 14.41 3.36
CA TYR A 139 32.88 15.26 4.36
C TYR A 139 33.61 16.60 4.52
N ASN A 140 32.89 17.70 4.33
CA ASN A 140 33.42 19.08 4.35
C ASN A 140 34.62 19.33 3.42
N ASN A 141 34.79 18.53 2.35
CA ASN A 141 35.86 18.73 1.37
C ASN A 141 35.65 20.05 0.60
N SER A 142 36.62 20.97 0.68
CA SER A 142 36.50 22.32 0.10
C SER A 142 36.47 22.33 -1.43
N GLU A 143 37.20 21.43 -2.09
CA GLU A 143 37.19 21.33 -3.56
C GLU A 143 35.79 20.91 -4.04
N LEU A 144 35.21 19.88 -3.42
CA LEU A 144 33.85 19.44 -3.71
C LEU A 144 32.80 20.55 -3.45
N ARG A 145 32.97 21.34 -2.38
CA ARG A 145 32.08 22.48 -2.11
C ARG A 145 32.13 23.50 -3.24
N ASP A 146 33.33 23.87 -3.67
CA ASP A 146 33.53 24.88 -4.70
C ASP A 146 33.00 24.37 -6.06
N ASP A 147 33.21 23.07 -6.37
CA ASP A 147 32.64 22.40 -7.55
C ASP A 147 31.11 22.34 -7.53
N LEU A 148 30.49 22.09 -6.36
CA LEU A 148 29.04 22.12 -6.18
C LEU A 148 28.49 23.53 -6.45
N ILE A 149 29.13 24.57 -5.94
CA ILE A 149 28.73 25.97 -6.17
C ILE A 149 28.87 26.34 -7.65
N ALA A 150 29.99 25.98 -8.29
CA ALA A 150 30.21 26.23 -9.71
C ALA A 150 29.19 25.50 -10.59
N SER A 151 28.91 24.24 -10.28
CA SER A 151 27.93 23.42 -11.00
C SER A 151 26.51 23.98 -10.89
N LEU A 152 26.09 24.34 -9.68
CA LEU A 152 24.77 24.94 -9.44
C LEU A 152 24.65 26.32 -10.11
N THR A 153 25.71 27.11 -10.12
CA THR A 153 25.74 28.41 -10.81
C THR A 153 25.54 28.21 -12.32
N LEU A 154 26.33 27.32 -12.93
CA LEU A 154 26.25 27.02 -14.35
C LEU A 154 24.86 26.52 -14.77
N LEU A 155 24.29 25.55 -14.04
CA LEU A 155 22.98 24.99 -14.37
C LEU A 155 21.86 26.02 -14.22
N ASN A 156 21.91 26.86 -13.19
CA ASN A 156 20.94 27.93 -13.02
C ASN A 156 21.04 28.94 -14.17
N GLU A 157 22.21 29.50 -14.42
CA GLU A 157 22.40 30.56 -15.42
C GLU A 157 22.07 30.14 -16.86
N ARG A 158 22.18 28.85 -17.17
CA ARG A 158 22.01 28.35 -18.55
C ARG A 158 20.70 27.65 -18.81
N PHE A 159 20.17 26.92 -17.83
CA PHE A 159 19.10 25.97 -18.08
C PHE A 159 17.92 26.11 -17.13
N TYR A 160 18.16 26.29 -15.83
CA TYR A 160 17.10 26.34 -14.81
C TYR A 160 17.08 27.71 -14.11
N HIS A 161 16.55 28.72 -14.80
CA HIS A 161 16.40 30.10 -14.33
C HIS A 161 14.98 30.64 -14.56
N ASP A 162 14.69 31.79 -13.96
CA ASP A 162 13.51 32.59 -14.30
C ASP A 162 13.52 32.98 -15.79
N GLY A 163 12.40 32.77 -16.49
CA GLY A 163 12.27 32.97 -17.93
C GLY A 163 12.75 31.82 -18.83
N ALA A 164 13.23 30.70 -18.27
CA ALA A 164 13.62 29.53 -19.07
C ALA A 164 12.39 28.77 -19.63
N PRO A 165 12.45 28.29 -20.88
CA PRO A 165 11.41 27.42 -21.45
C PRO A 165 11.46 26.00 -20.90
N GLU A 166 10.30 25.35 -20.74
CA GLU A 166 10.21 23.96 -20.29
C GLU A 166 10.31 22.97 -21.44
N TYR A 167 11.51 22.70 -21.95
CA TYR A 167 11.64 21.76 -23.06
C TYR A 167 11.46 20.29 -22.65
N GLY A 168 10.59 19.58 -23.37
CA GLY A 168 10.29 18.16 -23.13
C GLY A 168 9.15 17.96 -22.13
N ASN A 169 9.30 17.01 -21.22
CA ASN A 169 8.24 16.70 -20.24
C ASN A 169 8.19 17.74 -19.12
N TRP A 170 7.01 18.38 -18.94
CA TRP A 170 6.72 19.35 -17.88
C TRP A 170 7.13 18.85 -16.48
N TRP A 171 6.93 17.55 -16.22
CA TRP A 171 7.18 16.94 -14.91
C TRP A 171 8.64 17.11 -14.47
N HIS A 172 9.59 17.05 -15.40
CA HIS A 172 11.00 17.24 -15.06
C HIS A 172 11.26 18.65 -14.54
N TRP A 173 10.66 19.67 -15.14
CA TRP A 173 10.89 21.07 -14.79
C TRP A 173 10.16 21.44 -13.51
N GLU A 174 8.85 21.19 -13.49
CA GLU A 174 7.97 21.62 -12.42
C GLU A 174 8.18 20.78 -11.16
N LEU A 175 8.45 19.47 -11.26
CA LEU A 175 8.54 18.59 -10.09
C LEU A 175 9.95 18.03 -9.89
N GLY A 176 10.49 17.27 -10.83
CA GLY A 176 11.74 16.53 -10.66
C GLY A 176 12.95 17.41 -10.31
N ILE A 177 13.25 18.39 -11.17
CA ILE A 177 14.33 19.37 -11.00
C ILE A 177 14.03 20.26 -9.81
N SER A 178 12.85 20.89 -9.77
CA SER A 178 12.45 21.81 -8.69
C SER A 178 12.60 21.20 -7.29
N ARG A 179 12.16 19.96 -7.09
CA ARG A 179 12.31 19.25 -5.81
C ARG A 179 13.77 18.95 -5.50
N THR A 180 14.50 18.45 -6.50
CA THR A 180 15.89 17.99 -6.30
C THR A 180 16.84 19.15 -6.07
N SER A 181 16.70 20.25 -6.81
CA SER A 181 17.46 21.47 -6.61
C SER A 181 17.15 22.06 -5.23
N ASN A 182 15.88 22.18 -4.85
CA ASN A 182 15.51 22.66 -3.51
C ASN A 182 16.10 21.79 -2.39
N ASN A 183 16.12 20.46 -2.54
CA ASN A 183 16.76 19.55 -1.59
C ASN A 183 18.27 19.83 -1.46
N ILE A 184 18.98 20.01 -2.59
CA ILE A 184 20.41 20.36 -2.59
C ILE A 184 20.64 21.69 -1.87
N LEU A 185 19.83 22.70 -2.18
CA LEU A 185 19.96 24.04 -1.60
C LEU A 185 19.71 24.04 -0.09
N VAL A 186 18.76 23.23 0.42
CA VAL A 186 18.53 23.10 1.86
C VAL A 186 19.71 22.39 2.54
N ILE A 187 20.24 21.32 1.94
CA ILE A 187 21.41 20.59 2.46
C ILE A 187 22.66 21.47 2.54
N LEU A 188 22.85 22.33 1.54
CA LEU A 188 24.03 23.19 1.41
C LEU A 188 23.77 24.64 1.87
N TYR A 189 22.66 24.92 2.57
CA TYR A 189 22.16 26.28 2.79
C TYR A 189 23.22 27.25 3.31
N ASP A 190 24.00 26.82 4.30
CA ASP A 190 25.02 27.66 4.95
C ASP A 190 26.33 27.80 4.14
N GLU A 191 26.50 26.99 3.09
CA GLU A 191 27.69 26.98 2.23
C GLU A 191 27.50 27.80 0.95
N LEU A 192 26.25 28.00 0.53
CA LEU A 192 25.93 28.60 -0.75
C LEU A 192 25.86 30.14 -0.66
N PRO A 193 26.30 30.87 -1.71
CA PRO A 193 26.06 32.30 -1.79
C PRO A 193 24.55 32.61 -1.75
N ALA A 194 24.13 33.53 -0.89
CA ALA A 194 22.71 33.90 -0.76
C ALA A 194 22.08 34.37 -2.10
N ALA A 195 22.86 35.02 -2.95
CA ALA A 195 22.41 35.42 -4.28
C ALA A 195 22.09 34.23 -5.21
N LEU A 196 22.82 33.11 -5.08
CA LEU A 196 22.55 31.90 -5.84
C LEU A 196 21.26 31.24 -5.35
N ILE A 197 21.07 31.15 -4.02
CA ILE A 197 19.82 30.64 -3.42
C ILE A 197 18.62 31.45 -3.95
N ALA A 198 18.71 32.79 -3.94
CA ALA A 198 17.65 33.65 -4.45
C ALA A 198 17.32 33.37 -5.94
N LYS A 199 18.32 33.21 -6.81
CA LYS A 199 18.09 32.87 -8.23
C LYS A 199 17.35 31.54 -8.40
N TYR A 200 17.64 30.54 -7.55
CA TYR A 200 16.94 29.25 -7.58
C TYR A 200 15.52 29.33 -7.04
N VAL A 201 15.29 30.14 -6.00
CA VAL A 201 13.94 30.39 -5.48
C VAL A 201 13.07 31.04 -6.57
N GLU A 202 13.61 32.02 -7.30
CA GLU A 202 12.90 32.64 -8.42
C GLU A 202 12.67 31.67 -9.58
N ALA A 203 13.65 30.84 -9.94
CA ALA A 203 13.45 29.76 -10.92
C ALA A 203 12.32 28.81 -10.48
N SER A 204 12.31 28.39 -9.20
CA SER A 204 11.26 27.53 -8.66
C SER A 204 9.88 28.19 -8.68
N ARG A 205 9.78 29.51 -8.43
CA ARG A 205 8.53 30.27 -8.58
C ARG A 205 8.08 30.40 -10.03
N HIS A 206 9.01 30.58 -10.96
CA HIS A 206 8.74 30.64 -12.40
C HIS A 206 8.10 29.35 -12.90
N PHE A 207 8.65 28.18 -12.54
CA PHE A 207 8.09 26.89 -12.95
C PHE A 207 6.86 26.47 -12.14
N VAL A 208 6.84 26.74 -10.83
CA VAL A 208 5.75 26.33 -9.93
C VAL A 208 5.26 27.52 -9.10
N PRO A 209 4.37 28.37 -9.63
CA PRO A 209 3.96 29.57 -8.91
C PRO A 209 3.27 29.30 -7.57
N ARG A 210 2.46 28.23 -7.47
CA ARG A 210 1.65 27.91 -6.29
C ARG A 210 1.43 26.40 -6.10
N PRO A 211 1.13 25.93 -4.87
CA PRO A 211 1.17 24.50 -4.53
C PRO A 211 -0.02 23.69 -5.05
N THR A 212 -0.89 24.32 -5.86
CA THR A 212 -2.18 23.75 -6.25
C THR A 212 -2.35 23.54 -7.75
N HIS A 213 -1.49 24.14 -8.57
CA HIS A 213 -1.57 24.15 -10.03
C HIS A 213 -0.20 23.88 -10.66
N LEU A 214 -0.23 23.23 -11.80
CA LEU A 214 0.91 22.90 -12.65
C LEU A 214 0.68 23.47 -14.04
N SER A 215 1.75 23.64 -14.80
CA SER A 215 1.79 24.25 -16.13
C SER A 215 1.20 25.67 -16.15
N GLU A 216 1.38 26.39 -15.04
CA GLU A 216 1.02 27.80 -14.87
C GLU A 216 2.18 28.74 -15.19
N GLY A 217 3.40 28.25 -15.03
CA GLY A 217 4.64 29.00 -15.28
C GLY A 217 4.77 29.48 -16.71
N THR A 218 5.54 30.56 -16.93
CA THR A 218 5.70 31.12 -18.28
C THR A 218 6.58 30.24 -19.19
N GLY A 219 7.26 29.25 -18.62
CA GLY A 219 7.97 28.20 -19.37
C GLY A 219 7.06 27.09 -19.93
N ALA A 220 5.86 26.90 -19.38
CA ALA A 220 4.95 25.80 -19.70
C ALA A 220 4.55 25.70 -21.19
N PRO A 221 4.37 26.80 -21.96
CA PRO A 221 4.00 26.71 -23.38
C PRO A 221 4.97 25.90 -24.26
N TYR A 222 6.19 25.63 -23.79
CA TYR A 222 7.21 24.87 -24.51
C TYR A 222 7.22 23.37 -24.16
N SER A 223 6.46 22.97 -23.13
CA SER A 223 6.48 21.61 -22.60
C SER A 223 5.49 20.69 -23.31
N SER A 224 5.50 19.43 -22.91
CA SER A 224 4.49 18.44 -23.29
C SER A 224 3.08 18.76 -22.77
N THR A 225 2.91 19.79 -21.92
CA THR A 225 1.61 20.22 -21.39
C THR A 225 1.58 21.75 -21.28
N ALA A 226 1.07 22.40 -22.33
CA ALA A 226 1.11 23.86 -22.46
C ALA A 226 0.04 24.63 -21.65
N PHE A 227 -0.88 23.93 -20.98
CA PHE A 227 -2.02 24.55 -20.31
C PHE A 227 -2.06 24.20 -18.83
N MET A 228 -2.32 25.21 -18.02
CA MET A 228 -2.47 25.08 -16.58
C MET A 228 -3.54 24.06 -16.21
N PHE A 229 -3.24 23.21 -15.23
CA PHE A 229 -4.21 22.31 -14.61
C PHE A 229 -4.02 22.25 -13.09
N LYS A 230 -5.10 21.89 -12.39
CA LYS A 230 -5.06 21.71 -10.93
C LYS A 230 -4.37 20.37 -10.62
N SER A 231 -3.34 20.40 -9.78
CA SER A 231 -2.65 19.18 -9.33
C SER A 231 -3.53 18.37 -8.37
N THR A 232 -3.47 17.04 -8.46
CA THR A 232 -4.21 16.08 -7.62
C THR A 232 -3.28 14.92 -7.23
N GLY A 233 -3.67 14.12 -6.22
CA GLY A 233 -2.93 12.91 -5.81
C GLY A 233 -1.43 13.17 -5.57
N GLY A 234 -0.57 12.29 -6.08
CA GLY A 234 0.88 12.43 -5.98
C GLY A 234 1.43 13.73 -6.57
N ASN A 235 0.86 14.22 -7.69
CA ASN A 235 1.25 15.51 -8.27
C ASN A 235 0.92 16.68 -7.34
N ARG A 236 -0.15 16.60 -6.54
CA ARG A 236 -0.45 17.62 -5.51
C ARG A 236 0.61 17.60 -4.41
N THR A 237 0.98 16.43 -3.92
CA THR A 237 2.02 16.28 -2.90
C THR A 237 3.37 16.81 -3.39
N ASP A 238 3.78 16.43 -4.61
CA ASP A 238 5.04 16.89 -5.20
C ASP A 238 5.06 18.41 -5.44
N ASN A 239 3.95 18.97 -5.94
CA ASN A 239 3.82 20.41 -6.14
C ASN A 239 3.89 21.16 -4.79
N ALA A 240 3.15 20.69 -3.77
CA ALA A 240 3.23 21.25 -2.42
C ALA A 240 4.63 21.14 -1.83
N GLN A 241 5.37 20.05 -2.10
CA GLN A 241 6.77 19.92 -1.70
C GLN A 241 7.63 21.02 -2.33
N VAL A 242 7.52 21.27 -3.64
CA VAL A 242 8.31 22.32 -4.30
C VAL A 242 8.14 23.66 -3.59
N VAL A 243 6.89 24.05 -3.37
CA VAL A 243 6.55 25.32 -2.71
C VAL A 243 6.99 25.34 -1.25
N LEU A 244 6.74 24.27 -0.50
CA LEU A 244 7.11 24.19 0.91
C LEU A 244 8.62 24.32 1.11
N ILE A 245 9.41 23.59 0.33
CA ILE A 245 10.86 23.55 0.51
C ILE A 245 11.52 24.83 0.01
N ARG A 246 11.07 25.44 -1.10
CA ARG A 246 11.60 26.76 -1.48
C ARG A 246 11.27 27.84 -0.45
N ALA A 247 10.12 27.76 0.21
CA ALA A 247 9.72 28.72 1.22
C ALA A 247 10.62 28.63 2.47
N LEU A 248 11.28 27.48 2.69
CA LEU A 248 12.33 27.36 3.70
C LEU A 248 13.62 28.04 3.30
N LEU A 249 13.89 28.25 2.00
CA LEU A 249 15.12 28.86 1.51
C LEU A 249 15.12 30.39 1.70
N ASP A 250 13.95 31.03 1.53
CA ASP A 250 13.79 32.49 1.67
C ASP A 250 12.90 32.89 2.87
N ASN A 251 12.61 31.96 3.77
CA ASN A 251 11.86 32.16 5.01
C ASN A 251 10.42 32.70 4.80
N ASN A 252 9.72 32.19 3.78
CA ASN A 252 8.38 32.63 3.39
C ASN A 252 7.25 31.88 4.11
N THR A 253 6.77 32.43 5.22
CA THR A 253 5.64 31.87 5.99
C THR A 253 4.34 31.68 5.17
N ALA A 254 4.06 32.56 4.21
CA ALA A 254 2.82 32.49 3.44
C ALA A 254 2.81 31.28 2.51
N GLU A 255 3.93 31.00 1.84
CA GLU A 255 4.10 29.83 0.98
C GLU A 255 4.11 28.53 1.78
N ILE A 256 4.72 28.48 2.97
CA ILE A 256 4.62 27.32 3.87
C ILE A 256 3.16 26.98 4.16
N LYS A 257 2.37 27.98 4.60
CA LYS A 257 0.95 27.79 4.91
C LYS A 257 0.15 27.38 3.68
N ALA A 258 0.42 28.00 2.53
CA ALA A 258 -0.24 27.66 1.27
C ALA A 258 0.05 26.21 0.87
N ALA A 259 1.30 25.74 1.02
CA ALA A 259 1.69 24.38 0.69
C ALA A 259 1.04 23.36 1.62
N VAL A 260 1.04 23.60 2.93
CA VAL A 260 0.37 22.73 3.91
C VAL A 260 -1.13 22.64 3.64
N ASN A 261 -1.81 23.77 3.42
CA ASN A 261 -3.25 23.81 3.12
C ASN A 261 -3.61 23.12 1.79
N ALA A 262 -2.67 23.05 0.83
CA ALA A 262 -2.91 22.40 -0.44
C ALA A 262 -3.03 20.86 -0.33
N LEU A 263 -2.55 20.28 0.78
CA LEU A 263 -2.53 18.83 1.01
C LEU A 263 -3.90 18.27 1.40
N SER A 264 -4.82 19.07 1.93
CA SER A 264 -6.12 18.59 2.43
C SER A 264 -6.96 17.86 1.39
N THR A 265 -6.73 18.12 0.10
CA THR A 265 -7.46 17.45 -1.00
C THR A 265 -6.87 16.11 -1.39
N VAL A 266 -5.80 15.64 -0.74
CA VAL A 266 -5.10 14.38 -1.09
C VAL A 266 -5.70 13.17 -0.37
N LEU A 267 -6.31 13.38 0.80
CA LEU A 267 -6.85 12.31 1.65
C LEU A 267 -8.35 12.01 1.60
N PRO A 268 -9.25 12.83 1.01
CA PRO A 268 -10.66 12.48 0.96
C PRO A 268 -10.88 11.08 0.40
N LEU A 269 -11.78 10.33 1.04
CA LEU A 269 -12.19 9.02 0.54
C LEU A 269 -12.91 9.21 -0.80
N VAL A 270 -12.72 8.24 -1.69
CA VAL A 270 -13.37 8.17 -2.99
C VAL A 270 -14.33 6.98 -3.03
N GLU A 271 -15.32 7.08 -3.91
CA GLU A 271 -16.27 5.99 -4.22
C GLU A 271 -15.98 5.35 -5.58
N THR A 272 -15.18 6.03 -6.42
CA THR A 272 -14.78 5.55 -7.75
C THR A 272 -13.40 6.08 -8.11
N GLY A 273 -12.58 5.27 -8.79
CA GLY A 273 -11.30 5.70 -9.35
C GLY A 273 -10.14 5.64 -8.36
N ASP A 274 -9.16 6.53 -8.53
CA ASP A 274 -7.92 6.52 -7.76
C ASP A 274 -8.12 7.11 -6.36
N GLY A 275 -7.66 6.41 -5.31
CA GLY A 275 -7.65 6.92 -3.95
C GLY A 275 -7.94 5.88 -2.87
N PHE A 276 -8.18 6.39 -1.65
CA PHE A 276 -8.60 5.60 -0.51
C PHE A 276 -10.11 5.43 -0.49
N TYR A 277 -10.57 4.23 -0.17
CA TYR A 277 -11.99 3.92 -0.03
C TYR A 277 -12.37 3.70 1.43
N ALA A 278 -13.66 3.82 1.71
CA ALA A 278 -14.20 3.71 3.06
C ALA A 278 -13.94 2.33 3.69
N ASP A 279 -13.84 1.25 2.92
CA ASP A 279 -13.53 -0.11 3.38
C ASP A 279 -12.04 -0.32 3.72
N GLY A 280 -11.17 0.63 3.37
CA GLY A 280 -9.73 0.55 3.54
C GLY A 280 -8.97 0.22 2.25
N SER A 281 -9.67 0.01 1.13
CA SER A 281 -9.07 -0.22 -0.18
C SER A 281 -8.25 0.99 -0.65
N PHE A 282 -7.22 0.72 -1.44
CA PHE A 282 -6.52 1.74 -2.21
C PHE A 282 -6.38 1.31 -3.66
N ILE A 283 -6.96 2.12 -4.55
CA ILE A 283 -6.94 1.89 -5.99
C ILE A 283 -6.05 2.94 -6.63
N GLN A 284 -5.30 2.50 -7.63
CA GLN A 284 -4.62 3.38 -8.57
C GLN A 284 -4.89 2.88 -10.00
N HIS A 285 -4.70 3.76 -10.98
CA HIS A 285 -4.89 3.45 -12.39
C HIS A 285 -6.34 3.06 -12.70
N LYS A 286 -7.25 3.69 -11.95
CA LYS A 286 -8.71 3.68 -11.99
C LYS A 286 -9.37 2.45 -11.39
N ASP A 287 -8.73 1.28 -11.43
CA ASP A 287 -9.36 0.02 -11.02
C ASP A 287 -8.41 -1.08 -10.57
N LEU A 288 -7.16 -0.75 -10.24
CA LEU A 288 -6.17 -1.73 -9.83
C LEU A 288 -5.79 -1.59 -8.35
N PRO A 289 -5.80 -2.68 -7.57
CA PRO A 289 -5.43 -2.65 -6.16
C PRO A 289 -3.93 -2.37 -6.00
N TYR A 290 -3.57 -1.28 -5.32
CA TYR A 290 -2.21 -0.72 -5.41
C TYR A 290 -1.64 -0.16 -4.11
N SER A 291 -2.21 -0.55 -2.97
CA SER A 291 -1.80 -0.08 -1.63
C SER A 291 -0.29 -0.16 -1.43
N GLY A 292 0.35 -1.23 -1.88
CA GLY A 292 1.76 -1.48 -1.58
C GLY A 292 2.76 -0.64 -2.35
N THR A 293 2.41 -0.02 -3.49
CA THR A 293 3.38 0.75 -4.28
C THR A 293 2.94 2.17 -4.58
N TYR A 294 1.86 2.40 -5.33
CA TYR A 294 1.36 3.77 -5.50
C TYR A 294 0.84 4.36 -4.18
N GLY A 295 0.21 3.53 -3.34
CA GLY A 295 -0.14 3.91 -1.98
C GLY A 295 1.09 4.25 -1.14
N GLN A 296 2.17 3.46 -1.26
CA GLN A 296 3.46 3.74 -0.61
C GLN A 296 4.05 5.09 -1.02
N VAL A 297 4.10 5.39 -2.32
CA VAL A 297 4.64 6.65 -2.85
C VAL A 297 3.85 7.84 -2.31
N MET A 298 2.52 7.72 -2.28
CA MET A 298 1.65 8.75 -1.73
C MET A 298 1.87 8.94 -0.22
N LEU A 299 1.98 7.84 0.55
CA LEU A 299 2.29 7.88 1.98
C LEU A 299 3.64 8.53 2.27
N GLU A 300 4.68 8.19 1.51
CA GLU A 300 6.01 8.73 1.70
C GLU A 300 6.02 10.24 1.45
N GLY A 301 5.48 10.67 0.30
CA GLY A 301 5.43 12.09 -0.06
C GLY A 301 4.64 12.91 0.96
N LEU A 302 3.45 12.48 1.35
CA LEU A 302 2.64 13.21 2.32
C LEU A 302 3.30 13.19 3.72
N GLY A 303 3.89 12.06 4.11
CA GLY A 303 4.54 11.88 5.40
C GLY A 303 5.75 12.78 5.57
N MET A 304 6.55 12.96 4.51
CA MET A 304 7.69 13.88 4.54
C MET A 304 7.23 15.32 4.79
N LEU A 305 6.11 15.76 4.18
CA LEU A 305 5.60 17.13 4.35
C LEU A 305 4.94 17.36 5.71
N LEU A 306 4.10 16.42 6.16
CA LEU A 306 3.45 16.52 7.47
C LEU A 306 4.45 16.35 8.61
N GLY A 307 5.38 15.40 8.49
CA GLY A 307 6.47 15.21 9.43
C GLY A 307 7.40 16.43 9.52
N LEU A 308 7.65 17.11 8.39
CA LEU A 308 8.45 18.34 8.36
C LEU A 308 7.87 19.43 9.26
N VAL A 309 6.56 19.67 9.18
CA VAL A 309 5.90 20.75 9.93
C VAL A 309 5.33 20.33 11.29
N ALA A 310 5.41 19.05 11.65
CA ALA A 310 4.87 18.51 12.90
C ALA A 310 5.43 19.23 14.14
N ASN A 311 4.57 19.53 15.11
CA ASN A 311 4.93 20.22 16.36
C ASN A 311 5.61 21.58 16.12
N THR A 312 5.24 22.29 15.05
CA THR A 312 5.68 23.67 14.75
C THR A 312 4.47 24.59 14.57
N PRO A 313 4.63 25.92 14.54
CA PRO A 313 3.53 26.85 14.22
C PRO A 313 2.92 26.67 12.82
N TYR A 314 3.53 25.85 11.96
CA TYR A 314 3.08 25.53 10.61
C TYR A 314 2.42 24.16 10.50
N GLN A 315 2.24 23.45 11.62
CA GLN A 315 1.61 22.14 11.66
C GLN A 315 0.26 22.17 10.95
N ALA A 316 -0.02 21.12 10.16
CA ALA A 316 -1.32 20.91 9.56
C ALA A 316 -2.40 20.82 10.65
N THR A 317 -3.43 21.66 10.53
CA THR A 317 -4.56 21.73 11.46
C THR A 317 -5.89 21.35 10.83
N ASP A 318 -5.90 21.09 9.51
CA ASP A 318 -7.09 20.64 8.81
C ASP A 318 -7.51 19.25 9.30
N PRO A 319 -8.75 19.08 9.81
CA PRO A 319 -9.27 17.77 10.23
C PRO A 319 -9.23 16.71 9.13
N ALA A 320 -9.30 17.10 7.85
CA ALA A 320 -9.17 16.17 6.74
C ALA A 320 -7.78 15.49 6.72
N LEU A 321 -6.73 16.23 7.09
CA LEU A 321 -5.36 15.70 7.17
C LEU A 321 -5.17 14.75 8.35
N ALA A 322 -5.95 14.89 9.42
CA ALA A 322 -5.93 13.96 10.56
C ALA A 322 -6.43 12.55 10.19
N GLN A 323 -7.18 12.40 9.08
CA GLN A 323 -7.65 11.10 8.60
C GLN A 323 -6.52 10.16 8.14
N ILE A 324 -5.29 10.66 7.97
CA ILE A 324 -4.15 9.81 7.62
C ILE A 324 -3.88 8.74 8.69
N TYR A 325 -4.06 9.04 9.97
CA TYR A 325 -3.79 8.08 11.05
C TYR A 325 -4.74 6.87 11.03
N PRO A 326 -6.08 7.04 10.97
CA PRO A 326 -6.96 5.90 10.77
C PRO A 326 -6.73 5.20 9.43
N ILE A 327 -6.36 5.90 8.35
CA ILE A 327 -5.99 5.28 7.06
C ILE A 327 -4.77 4.37 7.21
N LEU A 328 -3.70 4.79 7.90
CA LEU A 328 -2.52 3.94 8.14
C LEU A 328 -2.88 2.63 8.84
N ILE A 329 -3.79 2.69 9.81
CA ILE A 329 -4.22 1.53 10.60
C ILE A 329 -5.21 0.65 9.81
N LYS A 330 -6.09 1.24 9.01
CA LYS A 330 -7.15 0.51 8.29
C LYS A 330 -6.68 -0.03 6.93
N SER A 331 -5.95 0.77 6.16
CA SER A 331 -5.59 0.48 4.77
C SER A 331 -4.23 -0.18 4.60
N PHE A 332 -3.31 -0.04 5.55
CA PHE A 332 -1.93 -0.54 5.40
C PHE A 332 -1.56 -1.61 6.42
N ALA A 333 -1.85 -1.40 7.71
CA ALA A 333 -1.48 -2.36 8.75
C ALA A 333 -2.03 -3.79 8.51
N PRO A 334 -3.27 -4.00 8.01
CA PRO A 334 -3.75 -5.35 7.74
C PRO A 334 -3.08 -5.98 6.51
N LEU A 335 -2.49 -5.18 5.62
CA LEU A 335 -1.76 -5.63 4.43
C LEU A 335 -0.26 -5.88 4.71
N LEU A 336 0.19 -5.68 5.95
CA LEU A 336 1.53 -6.02 6.42
C LEU A 336 1.52 -7.32 7.22
N VAL A 337 2.46 -8.22 6.91
CA VAL A 337 2.67 -9.49 7.61
C VAL A 337 4.17 -9.71 7.79
N ASP A 338 4.65 -9.53 9.02
CA ASP A 338 6.04 -9.78 9.42
C ASP A 338 7.05 -9.12 8.45
N GLY A 339 6.86 -7.83 8.19
CA GLY A 339 7.71 -7.04 7.30
C GLY A 339 7.39 -7.15 5.80
N GLN A 340 6.51 -8.06 5.39
CA GLN A 340 6.05 -8.20 4.01
C GLN A 340 4.81 -7.35 3.76
N MET A 341 4.77 -6.64 2.63
CA MET A 341 3.52 -6.16 2.04
C MET A 341 2.92 -7.28 1.18
N LEU A 342 1.64 -7.61 1.37
CA LEU A 342 0.98 -8.69 0.62
C LEU A 342 1.07 -8.44 -0.90
N ASP A 343 1.41 -9.46 -1.69
CA ASP A 343 1.81 -9.25 -3.09
C ASP A 343 0.65 -8.81 -4.00
N PHE A 344 -0.57 -9.23 -3.69
CA PHE A 344 -1.76 -8.94 -4.47
C PHE A 344 -2.25 -7.48 -4.40
N VAL A 345 -1.54 -6.61 -3.67
CA VAL A 345 -1.75 -5.16 -3.64
C VAL A 345 -0.52 -4.38 -4.14
N ASN A 346 0.43 -5.06 -4.78
CA ASN A 346 1.65 -4.46 -5.32
C ASN A 346 1.58 -4.18 -6.84
N GLY A 347 0.50 -4.60 -7.50
CA GLY A 347 0.27 -4.44 -8.93
C GLY A 347 1.43 -4.99 -9.77
N ARG A 348 1.84 -4.26 -10.82
CA ARG A 348 2.91 -4.73 -11.73
C ARG A 348 4.29 -4.83 -11.08
N ALA A 349 4.48 -4.26 -9.89
CA ALA A 349 5.78 -4.24 -9.23
C ALA A 349 6.28 -5.63 -8.80
N VAL A 350 5.39 -6.63 -8.74
CA VAL A 350 5.75 -8.03 -8.51
C VAL A 350 6.78 -8.56 -9.52
N SER A 351 6.90 -7.92 -10.68
CA SER A 351 7.89 -8.26 -11.71
C SER A 351 9.23 -7.51 -11.60
N ARG A 352 9.48 -6.82 -10.48
CA ARG A 352 10.72 -6.07 -10.23
C ARG A 352 11.57 -6.76 -9.18
N VAL A 353 12.89 -6.83 -9.38
CA VAL A 353 13.85 -7.25 -8.35
C VAL A 353 13.78 -6.34 -7.12
N SER A 354 13.44 -5.06 -7.33
CA SER A 354 13.23 -4.05 -6.29
C SER A 354 11.83 -4.11 -5.67
N GLY A 355 10.85 -4.73 -6.33
CA GLY A 355 9.44 -4.80 -5.94
C GLY A 355 9.04 -6.10 -5.24
N GLN A 356 9.98 -6.74 -4.55
CA GLN A 356 9.69 -7.92 -3.73
C GLN A 356 9.00 -7.50 -2.42
N ASN A 357 8.06 -8.33 -1.96
CA ASN A 357 7.18 -8.05 -0.83
C ASN A 357 7.85 -7.53 0.45
N HIS A 358 8.98 -8.10 0.90
CA HIS A 358 9.73 -7.61 2.06
C HIS A 358 10.26 -6.18 1.83
N LYS A 359 10.85 -5.91 0.66
CA LYS A 359 11.36 -4.58 0.32
C LYS A 359 10.23 -3.57 0.26
N ILE A 360 9.09 -3.95 -0.30
CA ILE A 360 7.90 -3.10 -0.34
C ILE A 360 7.37 -2.85 1.07
N GLY A 361 7.26 -3.89 1.91
CA GLY A 361 6.83 -3.74 3.30
C GLY A 361 7.76 -2.83 4.10
N HIS A 362 9.08 -2.96 3.94
CA HIS A 362 10.08 -2.06 4.54
C HIS A 362 9.92 -0.61 4.06
N ASN A 363 9.59 -0.39 2.79
CA ASN A 363 9.30 0.96 2.27
C ASN A 363 8.02 1.53 2.89
N ILE A 364 6.95 0.74 3.05
CA ILE A 364 5.72 1.14 3.75
C ILE A 364 6.04 1.50 5.20
N LEU A 365 6.80 0.67 5.92
CA LEU A 365 7.21 0.93 7.31
C LEU A 365 8.03 2.23 7.40
N SER A 366 8.97 2.44 6.48
CA SER A 366 9.76 3.68 6.36
C SER A 366 8.87 4.92 6.16
N ALA A 367 7.81 4.80 5.35
CA ALA A 367 6.84 5.86 5.11
C ALA A 367 5.95 6.09 6.35
N MET A 368 5.50 5.04 7.03
CA MET A 368 4.71 5.13 8.26
C MET A 368 5.46 5.85 9.39
N LEU A 369 6.77 5.65 9.49
CA LEU A 369 7.64 6.32 10.47
C LEU A 369 7.62 7.85 10.36
N LEU A 370 7.39 8.40 9.16
CA LEU A 370 7.34 9.85 8.93
C LEU A 370 6.18 10.54 9.68
N TYR A 371 5.13 9.78 10.02
CA TYR A 371 3.94 10.27 10.72
C TYR A 371 4.06 10.19 12.25
N VAL A 372 4.97 9.37 12.78
CA VAL A 372 5.12 9.14 14.23
C VAL A 372 5.41 10.42 15.02
N PRO A 373 6.28 11.35 14.56
CA PRO A 373 6.55 12.60 15.29
C PRO A 373 5.31 13.49 15.47
N GLY A 374 4.42 13.51 14.47
CA GLY A 374 3.19 14.32 14.47
C GLY A 374 1.94 13.58 14.95
N ALA A 375 2.06 12.30 15.30
CA ALA A 375 0.92 11.45 15.66
C ALA A 375 0.22 11.94 16.94
N PRO A 376 -1.12 12.10 16.92
CA PRO A 376 -1.91 12.30 18.12
C PRO A 376 -1.66 11.18 19.14
N ALA A 377 -1.82 11.49 20.43
CA ALA A 377 -1.51 10.55 21.53
C ALA A 377 -2.23 9.21 21.39
N GLU A 378 -3.49 9.23 20.93
CA GLU A 378 -4.32 8.04 20.70
C GLU A 378 -3.82 7.11 19.59
N TYR A 379 -3.08 7.63 18.60
CA TYR A 379 -2.54 6.85 17.48
C TYR A 379 -1.06 6.52 17.61
N LYS A 380 -0.30 7.34 18.34
CA LYS A 380 1.17 7.24 18.39
C LYS A 380 1.65 5.87 18.88
N GLN A 381 1.10 5.36 19.99
CA GLN A 381 1.50 4.05 20.52
C GLN A 381 1.09 2.91 19.58
N ALA A 382 -0.11 2.95 19.01
CA ALA A 382 -0.60 1.93 18.08
C ALA A 382 0.29 1.88 16.82
N LEU A 383 0.57 3.05 16.22
CA LEU A 383 1.41 3.16 15.04
C LEU A 383 2.84 2.65 15.31
N SER A 384 3.47 3.09 16.40
CA SER A 384 4.81 2.62 16.78
C SER A 384 4.85 1.12 17.07
N SER A 385 3.80 0.56 17.69
CA SER A 385 3.72 -0.89 17.98
C SER A 385 3.56 -1.71 16.69
N ILE A 386 2.75 -1.25 15.73
CA ILE A 386 2.61 -1.88 14.40
C ILE A 386 3.95 -1.91 13.66
N ILE A 387 4.65 -0.78 13.66
CA ILE A 387 5.97 -0.66 13.02
C ILE A 387 6.97 -1.62 13.69
N LYS A 388 7.08 -1.56 15.02
CA LYS A 388 7.97 -2.44 15.81
C LYS A 388 7.69 -3.92 15.54
N THR A 389 6.42 -4.30 15.54
CA THR A 389 6.00 -5.70 15.35
C THR A 389 6.46 -6.24 14.00
N ASN A 390 6.27 -5.46 12.93
CA ASN A 390 6.69 -5.90 11.59
C ASN A 390 8.22 -5.95 11.43
N ILE A 391 8.96 -5.00 12.03
CA ILE A 391 10.42 -5.01 11.98
C ILE A 391 10.99 -6.20 12.77
N VAL A 392 10.47 -6.46 13.97
CA VAL A 392 10.98 -7.53 14.85
C VAL A 392 10.63 -8.92 14.33
N ASN A 393 9.43 -9.10 13.77
CA ASN A 393 9.00 -10.41 13.29
C ASN A 393 9.56 -10.79 11.91
N ASP A 394 10.12 -9.83 11.16
CA ASP A 394 10.79 -10.13 9.89
C ASP A 394 12.16 -10.77 10.13
N THR A 395 12.16 -12.08 10.38
CA THR A 395 13.39 -12.84 10.59
C THR A 395 14.05 -13.28 9.27
N TYR A 396 13.55 -12.83 8.12
CA TYR A 396 14.10 -13.16 6.81
C TYR A 396 14.85 -11.97 6.20
N ALA A 397 14.24 -10.79 6.16
CA ALA A 397 14.84 -9.58 5.62
C ALA A 397 15.07 -8.56 6.74
N ASN A 398 16.32 -8.20 6.97
CA ASN A 398 16.65 -7.18 7.97
C ASN A 398 16.33 -5.77 7.44
N TYR A 399 15.31 -5.13 8.04
CA TYR A 399 14.89 -3.76 7.77
C TYR A 399 16.06 -2.76 7.76
N PHE A 400 17.08 -2.97 8.60
CA PHE A 400 18.18 -2.05 8.82
C PHE A 400 19.34 -2.15 7.80
N THR A 401 19.14 -2.80 6.65
CA THR A 401 20.23 -3.02 5.66
C THR A 401 20.30 -1.98 4.54
N GLN A 402 19.19 -1.32 4.18
CA GLN A 402 19.15 -0.37 3.05
C GLN A 402 18.16 0.80 3.30
N PRO A 403 18.42 1.69 4.27
CA PRO A 403 17.49 2.79 4.54
C PRO A 403 17.40 3.79 3.39
N LYS A 404 16.17 4.14 3.03
CA LYS A 404 15.89 5.25 2.09
C LYS A 404 15.88 6.61 2.80
N VAL A 405 15.25 6.68 3.96
CA VAL A 405 15.14 7.88 4.79
C VAL A 405 15.92 7.64 6.08
N LEU A 406 17.02 8.37 6.27
CA LEU A 406 17.97 8.10 7.36
C LEU A 406 17.37 8.43 8.74
N SER A 407 16.58 9.50 8.85
CA SER A 407 15.88 9.81 10.10
C SER A 407 14.78 8.79 10.44
N SER A 408 14.06 8.24 9.45
CA SER A 408 13.13 7.12 9.70
C SER A 408 13.88 5.88 10.21
N TYR A 409 15.06 5.59 9.67
CA TYR A 409 15.91 4.50 10.18
C TYR A 409 16.28 4.70 11.65
N GLN A 410 16.78 5.88 12.01
CA GLN A 410 17.16 6.18 13.40
C GLN A 410 15.95 6.10 14.34
N LEU A 411 14.79 6.60 13.91
CA LEU A 411 13.55 6.47 14.67
C LEU A 411 13.11 5.02 14.82
N ALA A 412 13.30 4.19 13.79
CA ALA A 412 13.03 2.76 13.88
C ALA A 412 13.95 2.05 14.90
N VAL A 413 15.24 2.40 14.94
CA VAL A 413 16.19 1.89 15.96
C VAL A 413 15.68 2.23 17.37
N GLN A 414 15.27 3.48 17.60
CA GLN A 414 14.71 3.92 18.88
C GLN A 414 13.43 3.16 19.24
N ILE A 415 12.48 3.03 18.31
CA ILE A 415 11.21 2.33 18.53
C ILE A 415 11.43 0.85 18.87
N VAL A 416 12.34 0.20 18.16
CA VAL A 416 12.67 -1.22 18.40
C VAL A 416 13.32 -1.39 19.78
N ALA A 417 14.21 -0.49 20.17
CA ALA A 417 14.91 -0.53 21.46
C ALA A 417 14.01 -0.16 22.66
N ASP A 418 12.96 0.64 22.47
CA ASP A 418 12.10 1.13 23.56
C ASP A 418 11.20 0.03 24.14
N PRO A 419 11.38 -0.41 25.40
CA PRO A 419 10.57 -1.46 26.01
C PRO A 419 9.13 -1.03 26.32
N SER A 420 8.82 0.27 26.34
CA SER A 420 7.46 0.78 26.55
C SER A 420 6.56 0.63 25.32
N ILE A 421 7.16 0.38 24.15
CA ILE A 421 6.46 0.09 22.91
C ILE A 421 6.36 -1.44 22.75
N PRO A 422 5.16 -2.02 22.90
CA PRO A 422 5.00 -3.47 22.83
C PRO A 422 5.13 -4.00 21.40
N VAL A 423 5.60 -5.24 21.28
CA VAL A 423 5.34 -6.07 20.10
C VAL A 423 3.91 -6.60 20.23
N LEU A 424 3.10 -6.40 19.20
CA LEU A 424 1.69 -6.79 19.21
C LEU A 424 1.57 -8.31 19.04
N PRO A 425 0.69 -8.98 19.80
CA PRO A 425 0.36 -10.37 19.54
C PRO A 425 -0.33 -10.49 18.18
N ARG A 426 -0.08 -11.60 17.48
CA ARG A 426 -0.83 -11.92 16.26
C ARG A 426 -2.26 -12.29 16.65
N THR A 427 -3.24 -11.61 16.07
CA THR A 427 -4.66 -11.77 16.36
C THR A 427 -5.41 -12.37 15.19
N ALA A 428 -6.52 -13.06 15.49
CA ALA A 428 -7.42 -13.58 14.47
C ALA A 428 -8.28 -12.44 13.91
N THR A 429 -8.17 -12.18 12.62
CA THR A 429 -9.02 -11.20 11.92
C THR A 429 -9.44 -11.75 10.56
N HIS A 430 -10.57 -11.30 10.07
CA HIS A 430 -10.93 -11.38 8.67
C HIS A 430 -11.25 -9.97 8.22
N THR A 431 -10.82 -9.61 7.01
CA THR A 431 -11.04 -8.29 6.44
C THR A 431 -11.35 -8.46 4.97
N GLN A 432 -12.53 -8.00 4.58
CA GLN A 432 -12.91 -7.86 3.19
C GLN A 432 -12.64 -6.43 2.72
N TYR A 433 -12.19 -6.33 1.48
CA TYR A 433 -12.01 -5.08 0.76
C TYR A 433 -12.84 -5.12 -0.53
N PRO A 434 -14.18 -4.98 -0.44
CA PRO A 434 -15.07 -5.08 -1.60
C PRO A 434 -14.82 -4.05 -2.70
N GLU A 435 -14.17 -2.93 -2.38
CA GLU A 435 -13.86 -1.90 -3.38
C GLU A 435 -12.65 -2.28 -4.24
N MET A 436 -11.79 -3.21 -3.79
CA MET A 436 -10.62 -3.67 -4.55
C MET A 436 -10.56 -5.20 -4.74
N ASP A 437 -11.67 -5.91 -4.51
CA ASP A 437 -11.79 -7.37 -4.69
C ASP A 437 -10.66 -8.15 -4.01
N ARG A 438 -10.31 -7.76 -2.77
CA ARG A 438 -9.29 -8.42 -1.95
C ARG A 438 -9.85 -8.88 -0.63
N ILE A 439 -9.27 -9.97 -0.14
CA ILE A 439 -9.56 -10.50 1.18
C ILE A 439 -8.26 -10.79 1.91
N VAL A 440 -8.24 -10.50 3.21
CA VAL A 440 -7.17 -10.87 4.12
C VAL A 440 -7.76 -11.57 5.34
N HIS A 441 -7.27 -12.76 5.62
CA HIS A 441 -7.69 -13.58 6.73
C HIS A 441 -6.47 -13.96 7.56
N LYS A 442 -6.33 -13.35 8.74
CA LYS A 442 -5.18 -13.54 9.63
C LYS A 442 -5.52 -14.48 10.77
N ARG A 443 -4.56 -15.31 11.11
CA ARG A 443 -4.52 -16.16 12.31
C ARG A 443 -3.21 -15.94 13.05
N PRO A 444 -3.11 -16.42 14.31
CA PRO A 444 -1.90 -16.22 15.10
C PRO A 444 -0.61 -16.72 14.45
N ASP A 445 -0.67 -17.64 13.50
CA ASP A 445 0.51 -18.31 12.92
C ASP A 445 0.50 -18.37 11.38
N TRP A 446 -0.57 -17.94 10.72
CA TRP A 446 -0.66 -17.85 9.27
C TRP A 446 -1.57 -16.72 8.80
N THR A 447 -1.40 -16.29 7.55
CA THR A 447 -2.30 -15.34 6.88
C THR A 447 -2.65 -15.87 5.51
N PHE A 448 -3.94 -15.87 5.18
CA PHE A 448 -4.47 -16.22 3.88
C PHE A 448 -5.01 -14.98 3.19
N GLY A 449 -4.78 -14.85 1.89
CA GLY A 449 -5.31 -13.76 1.09
C GLY A 449 -5.87 -14.25 -0.23
N ILE A 450 -6.81 -13.49 -0.80
CA ILE A 450 -7.43 -13.79 -2.09
C ILE A 450 -7.34 -12.55 -2.98
N ALA A 451 -6.89 -12.75 -4.21
CA ALA A 451 -6.93 -11.78 -5.28
C ALA A 451 -8.01 -12.18 -6.29
N MET A 452 -9.04 -11.35 -6.42
CA MET A 452 -10.14 -11.51 -7.37
C MET A 452 -10.22 -10.30 -8.30
N HIS A 453 -11.07 -10.36 -9.31
CA HIS A 453 -11.37 -9.25 -10.21
C HIS A 453 -12.82 -9.36 -10.68
N SER A 454 -13.36 -8.27 -11.19
CA SER A 454 -14.79 -8.14 -11.52
C SER A 454 -15.00 -7.12 -12.64
N ASP A 455 -16.25 -6.72 -12.85
CA ASP A 455 -16.64 -5.53 -13.60
C ASP A 455 -16.26 -4.20 -12.91
N ARG A 456 -15.73 -4.26 -11.67
CA ARG A 456 -15.26 -3.10 -10.89
C ARG A 456 -13.74 -3.01 -10.78
N VAL A 457 -13.05 -4.15 -10.73
CA VAL A 457 -11.60 -4.25 -10.48
C VAL A 457 -10.92 -5.01 -11.61
N GLY A 458 -9.81 -4.48 -12.12
CA GLY A 458 -9.06 -5.09 -13.22
C GLY A 458 -8.35 -6.40 -12.83
N ASN A 459 -8.17 -7.31 -13.79
CA ASN A 459 -7.56 -8.62 -13.54
C ASN A 459 -6.06 -8.56 -13.26
N TYR A 460 -5.30 -7.77 -14.01
CA TYR A 460 -3.90 -7.45 -13.74
C TYR A 460 -3.48 -6.21 -14.52
N GLU A 461 -2.24 -5.77 -14.32
CA GLU A 461 -1.65 -4.68 -15.09
C GLU A 461 -0.34 -5.13 -15.73
N CYS A 462 -0.23 -5.01 -17.05
CA CYS A 462 1.02 -4.97 -17.79
C CYS A 462 1.14 -3.67 -18.59
N ILE A 463 2.07 -2.82 -18.16
CA ILE A 463 2.48 -1.62 -18.88
C ILE A 463 4.00 -1.49 -18.79
N ASN A 464 4.61 -0.75 -19.71
CA ASN A 464 6.04 -0.41 -19.68
C ASN A 464 7.00 -1.62 -19.61
N GLY A 465 6.61 -2.76 -20.19
CA GLY A 465 7.41 -3.99 -20.17
C GLY A 465 7.42 -4.71 -18.82
N GLU A 466 6.53 -4.36 -17.90
CA GLU A 466 6.44 -4.95 -16.56
C GLU A 466 5.24 -5.89 -16.43
N ASN A 467 5.38 -6.90 -15.58
CA ASN A 467 4.37 -7.93 -15.27
C ASN A 467 3.84 -8.66 -16.52
N LEU A 468 4.77 -9.02 -17.41
CA LEU A 468 4.48 -9.61 -18.72
C LEU A 468 3.63 -10.89 -18.66
N LYS A 469 3.70 -11.62 -17.54
CA LYS A 469 3.00 -12.89 -17.29
C LYS A 469 2.01 -12.82 -16.14
N GLY A 470 1.46 -11.64 -15.84
CA GLY A 470 0.52 -11.42 -14.73
C GLY A 470 -0.90 -11.99 -14.93
N TRP A 471 -1.13 -12.76 -16.01
CA TRP A 471 -2.45 -13.10 -16.56
C TRP A 471 -3.47 -13.61 -15.54
N HIS A 472 -3.04 -14.44 -14.60
CA HIS A 472 -3.92 -15.15 -13.66
C HIS A 472 -3.77 -14.64 -12.21
N SER A 473 -3.10 -13.49 -12.01
CA SER A 473 -2.79 -12.97 -10.66
C SER A 473 -4.00 -12.53 -9.84
N ALA A 474 -5.18 -12.44 -10.47
CA ALA A 474 -6.46 -12.17 -9.80
C ALA A 474 -7.60 -13.09 -10.25
N ASP A 475 -7.31 -14.26 -10.84
CA ASP A 475 -8.31 -15.26 -11.26
C ASP A 475 -8.77 -16.12 -10.06
N GLY A 476 -8.98 -15.49 -8.90
CA GLY A 476 -9.15 -16.17 -7.62
C GLY A 476 -7.83 -16.73 -7.07
N MET A 477 -6.72 -16.03 -7.29
CA MET A 477 -5.41 -16.45 -6.77
C MET A 477 -5.41 -16.35 -5.25
N THR A 478 -4.98 -17.42 -4.60
CA THR A 478 -4.88 -17.55 -3.16
C THR A 478 -3.42 -17.46 -2.70
N TYR A 479 -3.21 -16.73 -1.61
CA TYR A 479 -1.90 -16.49 -1.03
C TYR A 479 -1.88 -17.04 0.38
N LEU A 480 -0.81 -17.75 0.75
CA LEU A 480 -0.65 -18.34 2.08
C LEU A 480 0.71 -17.96 2.66
N TYR A 481 0.68 -17.03 3.61
CA TYR A 481 1.83 -16.60 4.40
C TYR A 481 1.88 -17.44 5.68
N THR A 482 3.01 -18.07 5.93
CA THR A 482 3.27 -18.90 7.13
C THR A 482 4.62 -18.49 7.72
N ASN A 483 5.16 -19.29 8.65
CA ASN A 483 6.51 -19.10 9.18
C ASN A 483 7.61 -19.20 8.10
N GLN A 484 7.29 -19.69 6.90
CA GLN A 484 8.18 -19.56 5.74
C GLN A 484 8.05 -18.17 5.12
N LEU A 485 8.80 -17.21 5.65
CA LEU A 485 8.81 -15.82 5.18
C LEU A 485 9.37 -15.66 3.77
N ASP A 486 10.27 -16.55 3.34
CA ASP A 486 10.92 -16.45 2.04
C ASP A 486 10.04 -16.89 0.86
N HIS A 487 8.82 -17.42 1.08
CA HIS A 487 8.02 -18.08 0.04
C HIS A 487 7.81 -17.22 -1.22
N TYR A 488 7.48 -15.94 -1.04
CA TYR A 488 7.23 -15.00 -2.15
C TYR A 488 8.49 -14.23 -2.61
N SER A 489 9.66 -14.50 -2.01
CA SER A 489 10.93 -13.92 -2.46
C SER A 489 11.45 -14.65 -3.71
N ASN A 490 11.77 -13.91 -4.77
CA ASN A 490 12.07 -14.43 -6.11
C ASN A 490 11.02 -15.42 -6.68
N PHE A 491 9.78 -15.39 -6.16
CA PHE A 491 8.72 -16.29 -6.57
C PHE A 491 8.27 -16.04 -8.00
N TRP A 492 7.99 -14.78 -8.34
CA TRP A 492 7.40 -14.37 -9.61
C TRP A 492 8.16 -14.79 -10.88
N PRO A 493 9.51 -14.72 -10.96
CA PRO A 493 10.23 -15.21 -12.14
C PRO A 493 10.34 -16.73 -12.22
N LEU A 494 10.00 -17.45 -11.14
CA LEU A 494 10.17 -18.90 -11.04
C LEU A 494 8.85 -19.68 -11.12
N VAL A 495 7.77 -19.13 -10.56
CA VAL A 495 6.47 -19.80 -10.52
C VAL A 495 5.94 -20.03 -11.93
N ASP A 496 5.32 -21.18 -12.14
CA ASP A 496 4.53 -21.42 -13.35
C ASP A 496 3.29 -20.50 -13.32
N ALA A 497 3.30 -19.45 -14.14
CA ALA A 497 2.24 -18.45 -14.21
C ALA A 497 0.89 -19.03 -14.69
N TYR A 498 0.86 -20.22 -15.31
CA TYR A 498 -0.38 -20.91 -15.67
C TYR A 498 -1.02 -21.65 -14.49
N LYS A 499 -0.25 -21.89 -13.42
CA LYS A 499 -0.63 -22.66 -12.25
C LYS A 499 -0.45 -21.83 -10.97
N LEU A 500 -1.05 -20.64 -10.91
CA LEU A 500 -1.03 -19.85 -9.68
C LEU A 500 -2.00 -20.47 -8.65
N PRO A 501 -1.65 -20.55 -7.35
CA PRO A 501 -2.50 -21.24 -6.38
C PRO A 501 -3.91 -20.65 -6.30
N GLY A 502 -4.93 -21.49 -6.26
CA GLY A 502 -6.34 -21.11 -6.19
C GLY A 502 -7.02 -20.85 -7.54
N THR A 503 -6.27 -20.58 -8.61
CA THR A 503 -6.85 -20.20 -9.91
C THR A 503 -7.49 -21.39 -10.63
N THR A 504 -8.47 -21.11 -11.47
CA THR A 504 -8.99 -22.04 -12.49
C THR A 504 -8.62 -21.47 -13.85
N SER A 505 -7.72 -22.12 -14.58
CA SER A 505 -7.06 -21.55 -15.76
C SER A 505 -7.02 -22.52 -16.93
N LEU A 506 -6.98 -21.98 -18.15
CA LEU A 506 -6.69 -22.75 -19.36
C LEU A 506 -5.19 -23.04 -19.47
N THR A 507 -4.85 -24.19 -20.03
CA THR A 507 -3.46 -24.61 -20.29
C THR A 507 -2.90 -24.06 -21.62
N SER A 508 -3.71 -23.33 -22.38
CA SER A 508 -3.31 -22.68 -23.63
C SER A 508 -2.17 -21.69 -23.40
N LYS A 509 -1.15 -21.71 -24.26
CA LYS A 509 -0.06 -20.73 -24.20
C LYS A 509 -0.59 -19.31 -24.38
N ARG A 510 -0.07 -18.37 -23.60
CA ARG A 510 -0.43 -16.95 -23.56
C ARG A 510 0.74 -16.10 -24.02
N ASP A 511 0.44 -15.09 -24.82
CA ASP A 511 1.40 -14.05 -25.19
C ASP A 511 1.59 -13.06 -24.04
N SER A 512 2.79 -12.48 -23.94
CA SER A 512 3.08 -11.44 -22.95
C SER A 512 2.00 -10.35 -22.98
N CYS A 513 1.48 -9.99 -21.80
CA CYS A 513 0.49 -8.94 -21.62
C CYS A 513 -0.87 -9.15 -22.33
N SER A 514 -1.13 -10.35 -22.87
CA SER A 514 -2.43 -10.68 -23.46
C SER A 514 -3.55 -10.79 -22.41
N GLY A 515 -4.78 -10.45 -22.79
CA GLY A 515 -5.98 -10.58 -21.93
C GLY A 515 -5.97 -9.72 -20.67
N GLN A 516 -5.33 -8.54 -20.71
CA GLN A 516 -5.45 -7.53 -19.66
C GLN A 516 -6.82 -6.85 -19.75
N LEU A 517 -7.68 -7.13 -18.77
CA LEU A 517 -8.97 -6.49 -18.60
C LEU A 517 -8.88 -5.50 -17.43
N SER A 518 -8.64 -4.23 -17.77
CA SER A 518 -8.57 -3.08 -16.85
C SER A 518 -8.94 -1.80 -17.61
N ALA A 519 -9.25 -0.74 -16.88
CA ALA A 519 -9.64 0.56 -17.42
C ALA A 519 -8.55 1.26 -18.27
N GLN A 520 -7.31 0.76 -18.26
CA GLN A 520 -6.20 1.24 -19.09
C GLN A 520 -6.02 0.49 -20.42
N ARG A 521 -6.80 -0.58 -20.65
CA ARG A 521 -6.71 -1.45 -21.83
C ARG A 521 -8.13 -1.75 -22.35
N ASP A 522 -8.56 -3.00 -22.25
CA ASP A 522 -9.76 -3.50 -22.91
C ASP A 522 -11.03 -3.41 -22.02
N GLY A 523 -10.99 -2.55 -20.99
CA GLY A 523 -12.05 -2.48 -19.98
C GLY A 523 -12.01 -3.66 -19.02
N ARG A 524 -12.90 -3.66 -18.03
CA ARG A 524 -13.00 -4.73 -17.02
C ARG A 524 -13.85 -5.88 -17.53
N ASN A 525 -13.86 -7.01 -16.82
CA ASN A 525 -14.67 -8.15 -17.25
C ASN A 525 -16.13 -7.98 -16.79
N ASN A 526 -16.99 -7.52 -17.70
CA ASN A 526 -18.41 -7.29 -17.45
C ASN A 526 -19.23 -8.57 -17.19
N ASN A 527 -18.65 -9.77 -17.38
CA ASN A 527 -19.30 -11.04 -17.07
C ASN A 527 -19.07 -11.50 -15.62
N ILE A 528 -18.28 -10.75 -14.84
CA ILE A 528 -17.93 -11.08 -13.46
C ILE A 528 -18.46 -9.97 -12.54
N ASP A 529 -19.74 -10.02 -12.22
CA ASP A 529 -20.44 -9.06 -11.37
C ASP A 529 -20.44 -9.49 -9.90
N TRP A 530 -20.66 -10.78 -9.63
CA TRP A 530 -20.71 -11.36 -8.29
C TRP A 530 -19.29 -11.70 -7.80
N VAL A 531 -18.68 -10.78 -7.04
CA VAL A 531 -17.37 -10.93 -6.41
C VAL A 531 -17.34 -10.22 -5.07
N GLY A 532 -16.99 -10.95 -4.01
CA GLY A 532 -17.00 -10.43 -2.65
C GLY A 532 -17.33 -11.54 -1.67
N GLY A 533 -18.04 -11.20 -0.59
CA GLY A 533 -18.35 -12.18 0.45
C GLY A 533 -18.92 -11.59 1.73
N SER A 534 -19.04 -12.43 2.75
CA SER A 534 -19.55 -12.06 4.07
C SER A 534 -18.53 -12.29 5.18
N GLN A 535 -18.49 -11.35 6.14
CA GLN A 535 -17.61 -11.38 7.30
C GLN A 535 -18.43 -11.42 8.58
N LEU A 536 -18.18 -12.43 9.42
CA LEU A 536 -18.76 -12.55 10.76
C LEU A 536 -17.63 -12.64 11.80
N GLY A 537 -17.39 -11.53 12.50
CA GLY A 537 -16.25 -11.40 13.41
C GLY A 537 -14.92 -11.63 12.69
N ALA A 538 -14.17 -12.67 13.12
CA ALA A 538 -12.89 -13.06 12.53
C ALA A 538 -13.01 -14.17 11.47
N PHE A 539 -14.23 -14.60 11.11
CA PHE A 539 -14.51 -15.58 10.07
C PHE A 539 -15.03 -14.89 8.81
N GLY A 540 -14.92 -15.58 7.69
CA GLY A 540 -15.47 -15.07 6.44
C GLY A 540 -15.77 -16.15 5.43
N VAL A 541 -16.61 -15.79 4.46
CA VAL A 541 -16.86 -16.54 3.23
C VAL A 541 -16.68 -15.58 2.07
N ALA A 542 -16.13 -16.07 0.97
CA ALA A 542 -15.87 -15.31 -0.24
C ALA A 542 -16.30 -16.10 -1.46
N GLY A 543 -16.64 -15.42 -2.54
CA GLY A 543 -16.83 -16.07 -3.82
C GLY A 543 -16.56 -15.17 -5.02
N MET A 544 -16.35 -15.81 -6.15
CA MET A 544 -16.12 -15.23 -7.46
C MET A 544 -16.91 -16.02 -8.51
N ASN A 545 -17.87 -15.36 -9.15
CA ASN A 545 -18.54 -15.87 -10.35
C ASN A 545 -17.60 -15.70 -11.56
N PHE A 546 -16.60 -16.57 -11.63
CA PHE A 546 -15.45 -16.39 -12.50
C PHE A 546 -15.79 -16.65 -13.96
N SER A 547 -15.29 -15.76 -14.83
CA SER A 547 -15.14 -15.97 -16.27
C SER A 547 -13.74 -15.51 -16.66
N ASN A 548 -13.02 -16.29 -17.46
CA ASN A 548 -11.66 -15.91 -17.86
C ASN A 548 -11.68 -14.77 -18.90
N TRP A 549 -10.50 -14.26 -19.24
CA TRP A 549 -10.33 -13.07 -20.09
C TRP A 549 -11.02 -13.13 -21.48
N ASN A 550 -11.26 -14.32 -22.04
CA ASN A 550 -11.93 -14.53 -23.32
C ASN A 550 -13.30 -15.20 -23.21
N ASN A 551 -13.79 -15.41 -21.98
CA ASN A 551 -15.08 -16.02 -21.65
C ASN A 551 -15.26 -17.48 -22.10
N ASN A 552 -14.19 -18.21 -22.38
CA ASN A 552 -14.24 -19.64 -22.73
C ASN A 552 -14.11 -20.58 -21.52
N LEU A 553 -13.78 -20.04 -20.34
CA LEU A 553 -13.71 -20.80 -19.09
C LEU A 553 -14.45 -20.04 -18.01
N SER A 554 -15.41 -20.70 -17.37
CA SER A 554 -16.18 -20.14 -16.25
C SER A 554 -16.25 -21.11 -15.07
N ALA A 555 -16.44 -20.57 -13.86
CA ALA A 555 -16.57 -21.35 -12.63
C ALA A 555 -17.23 -20.54 -11.50
N LYS A 556 -18.01 -21.21 -10.65
CA LYS A 556 -18.40 -20.69 -9.33
C LYS A 556 -17.33 -21.08 -8.31
N LYS A 557 -16.58 -20.11 -7.81
CA LYS A 557 -15.46 -20.34 -6.87
C LYS A 557 -15.83 -19.75 -5.52
N SER A 558 -15.74 -20.54 -4.45
CA SER A 558 -15.97 -20.08 -3.08
C SER A 558 -14.85 -20.48 -2.14
N TRP A 559 -14.56 -19.62 -1.16
CA TRP A 559 -13.61 -19.85 -0.09
C TRP A 559 -14.26 -19.59 1.27
N PHE A 560 -14.16 -20.55 2.19
CA PHE A 560 -14.73 -20.50 3.53
C PHE A 560 -13.59 -20.49 4.55
N MET A 561 -13.42 -19.38 5.25
CA MET A 561 -12.23 -19.08 6.05
C MET A 561 -12.59 -19.09 7.55
N PHE A 562 -12.22 -20.17 8.22
CA PHE A 562 -12.53 -20.46 9.63
C PHE A 562 -11.35 -20.18 10.56
N ASP A 563 -11.37 -20.61 11.81
CA ASP A 563 -10.29 -20.39 12.78
C ASP A 563 -8.96 -21.04 12.37
N ASP A 564 -8.99 -22.23 11.79
CA ASP A 564 -7.79 -23.03 11.58
C ASP A 564 -7.65 -23.70 10.21
N GLN A 565 -8.59 -23.41 9.32
CA GLN A 565 -8.64 -23.98 7.98
C GLN A 565 -9.33 -23.03 7.01
N VAL A 566 -9.03 -23.22 5.74
CA VAL A 566 -9.75 -22.60 4.62
C VAL A 566 -10.30 -23.71 3.73
N VAL A 567 -11.60 -23.71 3.48
CA VAL A 567 -12.21 -24.64 2.51
C VAL A 567 -12.39 -23.92 1.19
N ALA A 568 -12.01 -24.55 0.09
CA ALA A 568 -12.22 -24.05 -1.26
C ALA A 568 -13.17 -25.00 -2.00
N LEU A 569 -14.26 -24.44 -2.51
CA LEU A 569 -15.23 -25.12 -3.36
C LEU A 569 -15.21 -24.51 -4.75
N GLY A 570 -15.36 -25.38 -5.75
CA GLY A 570 -15.56 -25.02 -7.14
C GLY A 570 -16.74 -25.80 -7.70
N ALA A 571 -17.62 -25.13 -8.42
CA ALA A 571 -18.75 -25.76 -9.10
C ALA A 571 -19.00 -25.08 -10.44
N ASP A 572 -19.83 -25.74 -11.26
CA ASP A 572 -20.23 -25.28 -12.58
C ASP A 572 -19.04 -24.86 -13.45
N ILE A 573 -17.96 -25.63 -13.37
CA ILE A 573 -16.75 -25.36 -14.14
C ILE A 573 -17.00 -25.80 -15.58
N ARG A 574 -17.10 -24.83 -16.48
CA ARG A 574 -17.39 -25.04 -17.91
C ARG A 574 -16.21 -24.57 -18.74
N ASN A 575 -15.69 -25.49 -19.55
CA ASN A 575 -14.59 -25.25 -20.47
C ASN A 575 -15.08 -25.43 -21.91
N ASP A 576 -15.24 -24.30 -22.60
CA ASP A 576 -15.62 -24.21 -24.02
C ASP A 576 -14.40 -23.97 -24.93
N ASP A 577 -13.19 -23.98 -24.37
CA ASP A 577 -11.94 -23.83 -25.10
C ASP A 577 -11.39 -25.18 -25.62
N ASP A 578 -10.51 -25.10 -26.61
CA ASP A 578 -9.81 -26.27 -27.12
C ASP A 578 -8.67 -26.74 -26.22
N ALA A 579 -8.17 -25.89 -25.32
CA ALA A 579 -7.20 -26.28 -24.30
C ALA A 579 -7.87 -26.93 -23.08
N ASP A 580 -7.12 -27.78 -22.37
CA ASP A 580 -7.57 -28.31 -21.09
C ASP A 580 -7.59 -27.20 -20.02
N ALA A 581 -8.48 -27.32 -19.04
CA ALA A 581 -8.54 -26.44 -17.88
C ALA A 581 -8.00 -27.14 -16.64
N VAL A 582 -7.43 -26.38 -15.71
CA VAL A 582 -6.94 -26.88 -14.43
C VAL A 582 -7.36 -25.96 -13.30
N THR A 583 -7.59 -26.51 -12.11
CA THR A 583 -7.58 -25.74 -10.86
C THR A 583 -6.33 -26.07 -10.08
N THR A 584 -5.51 -25.07 -9.75
CA THR A 584 -4.28 -25.30 -8.99
C THR A 584 -4.55 -25.19 -7.50
N ILE A 585 -4.36 -26.27 -6.74
CA ILE A 585 -4.53 -26.25 -5.27
C ILE A 585 -3.29 -25.72 -4.56
N ALA A 586 -2.10 -25.93 -5.14
CA ALA A 586 -0.83 -25.46 -4.59
C ALA A 586 0.20 -25.25 -5.69
N ASN A 587 1.01 -24.20 -5.57
CA ASN A 587 2.26 -24.02 -6.32
C ASN A 587 3.27 -23.36 -5.38
N ARG A 588 3.87 -24.18 -4.52
CA ARG A 588 4.58 -23.74 -3.33
C ARG A 588 6.08 -23.82 -3.54
N LYS A 589 6.76 -22.68 -3.44
CA LYS A 589 8.23 -22.62 -3.37
C LYS A 589 8.71 -23.34 -2.10
N LEU A 590 9.60 -24.30 -2.27
CA LEU A 590 10.17 -25.15 -1.23
C LEU A 590 11.48 -24.57 -0.71
N THR A 591 11.74 -24.76 0.58
CA THR A 591 13.09 -24.60 1.14
C THR A 591 13.88 -25.89 0.92
N ALA A 592 15.21 -25.82 1.06
CA ALA A 592 16.08 -27.00 0.91
C ALA A 592 15.74 -28.15 1.88
N THR A 593 15.06 -27.87 3.00
CA THR A 593 14.70 -28.87 4.02
C THR A 593 13.23 -29.30 3.97
N ALA A 594 12.49 -28.82 2.96
CA ALA A 594 11.07 -29.14 2.83
C ALA A 594 10.86 -30.62 2.53
N GLN A 595 9.84 -31.20 3.16
CA GLN A 595 9.37 -32.55 2.91
C GLN A 595 7.99 -32.47 2.27
N VAL A 596 7.78 -33.26 1.21
CA VAL A 596 6.51 -33.32 0.50
C VAL A 596 6.03 -34.77 0.52
N SER A 597 4.76 -34.98 0.84
CA SER A 597 4.13 -36.29 0.73
C SER A 597 2.75 -36.19 0.06
N VAL A 598 2.43 -37.22 -0.72
CA VAL A 598 1.17 -37.40 -1.43
C VAL A 598 0.54 -38.69 -0.91
N ASN A 599 -0.64 -38.61 -0.32
CA ASN A 599 -1.34 -39.74 0.32
C ASN A 599 -0.43 -40.50 1.31
N GLY A 600 0.41 -39.77 2.06
CA GLY A 600 1.39 -40.34 3.00
C GLY A 600 2.69 -40.85 2.37
N ALA A 601 2.78 -40.99 1.04
CA ALA A 601 4.00 -41.40 0.36
C ALA A 601 4.91 -40.19 0.07
N PRO A 602 6.21 -40.23 0.39
CA PRO A 602 7.13 -39.14 0.08
C PRO A 602 7.24 -38.87 -1.44
N LEU A 603 7.23 -37.58 -1.81
CA LEU A 603 7.51 -37.12 -3.17
C LEU A 603 8.85 -36.39 -3.18
N VAL A 604 9.85 -36.94 -3.88
CA VAL A 604 11.21 -36.36 -3.97
C VAL A 604 11.40 -35.57 -5.27
N ASP A 605 12.50 -34.81 -5.36
CA ASP A 605 12.77 -33.94 -6.51
C ASP A 605 12.80 -34.73 -7.84
N GLY A 606 12.14 -34.17 -8.87
CA GLY A 606 12.04 -34.77 -10.20
C GLY A 606 10.94 -35.84 -10.33
N GLN A 607 10.22 -36.16 -9.25
CA GLN A 607 9.08 -37.05 -9.30
C GLN A 607 7.76 -36.31 -9.55
N SER A 608 6.82 -37.04 -10.13
CA SER A 608 5.44 -36.62 -10.30
C SER A 608 4.47 -37.68 -9.78
N PHE A 609 3.26 -37.24 -9.47
CA PHE A 609 2.12 -38.08 -9.12
C PHE A 609 0.95 -37.71 -10.04
N ASN A 610 0.31 -38.72 -10.62
CA ASN A 610 -0.92 -38.58 -11.38
C ASN A 610 -1.89 -39.67 -10.95
N GLY A 611 -2.95 -39.28 -10.25
CA GLY A 611 -3.91 -40.22 -9.68
C GLY A 611 -4.82 -39.59 -8.65
N GLU A 612 -5.53 -40.43 -7.93
CA GLU A 612 -6.48 -40.00 -6.90
C GLU A 612 -5.74 -39.43 -5.67
N LEU A 613 -5.95 -38.15 -5.40
CA LEU A 613 -5.44 -37.43 -4.25
C LEU A 613 -6.46 -37.46 -3.12
N THR A 614 -6.00 -37.78 -1.92
CA THR A 614 -6.72 -37.56 -0.66
C THR A 614 -6.03 -36.52 0.19
N GLN A 615 -4.69 -36.50 0.17
CA GLN A 615 -3.89 -35.55 0.94
C GLN A 615 -2.59 -35.17 0.22
N LEU A 616 -2.31 -33.88 0.17
CA LEU A 616 -0.97 -33.34 -0.11
C LEU A 616 -0.46 -32.65 1.17
N GLN A 617 0.71 -33.05 1.65
CA GLN A 617 1.36 -32.42 2.79
C GLN A 617 2.71 -31.83 2.38
N ILE A 618 2.96 -30.59 2.83
CA ILE A 618 4.23 -29.87 2.67
C ILE A 618 4.71 -29.48 4.08
N SER A 619 5.80 -30.06 4.54
CA SER A 619 6.33 -29.89 5.88
C SER A 619 7.67 -29.15 5.86
N TYR A 620 7.82 -28.20 6.78
CA TYR A 620 9.03 -27.42 7.03
C TYR A 620 9.43 -27.60 8.51
N PRO A 621 10.09 -28.73 8.88
CA PRO A 621 10.35 -29.06 10.28
C PRO A 621 11.07 -27.95 11.05
N GLN A 622 12.04 -27.29 10.42
CA GLN A 622 12.85 -26.22 11.05
C GLN A 622 12.06 -24.94 11.30
N LEU A 623 11.04 -24.68 10.47
CA LEU A 623 10.18 -23.50 10.59
C LEU A 623 8.93 -23.77 11.43
N LYS A 624 8.73 -25.03 11.86
CA LYS A 624 7.50 -25.52 12.50
C LYS A 624 6.25 -25.14 11.69
N SER A 625 6.35 -25.26 10.36
CA SER A 625 5.27 -24.94 9.44
C SER A 625 4.93 -26.17 8.63
N ASN A 626 3.67 -26.60 8.70
CA ASN A 626 3.16 -27.75 7.94
C ASN A 626 1.89 -27.32 7.22
N ILE A 627 1.82 -27.49 5.91
CA ILE A 627 0.65 -27.13 5.11
C ILE A 627 0.05 -28.43 4.60
N ASN A 628 -1.22 -28.67 4.92
CA ASN A 628 -1.94 -29.85 4.46
C ASN A 628 -3.11 -29.41 3.57
N TYR A 629 -3.20 -30.01 2.38
CA TYR A 629 -4.34 -29.89 1.48
C TYR A 629 -5.09 -31.22 1.54
N MET A 630 -6.26 -31.20 2.16
CA MET A 630 -7.12 -32.36 2.37
C MET A 630 -8.26 -32.32 1.35
N MET A 631 -8.38 -33.33 0.51
CA MET A 631 -9.52 -33.42 -0.41
C MET A 631 -10.76 -33.82 0.38
N LEU A 632 -11.88 -33.11 0.20
CA LEU A 632 -13.14 -33.43 0.90
C LEU A 632 -13.83 -34.66 0.29
N THR A 633 -13.53 -34.91 -0.98
CA THR A 633 -13.75 -36.19 -1.67
C THR A 633 -12.49 -36.51 -2.47
N PRO A 634 -12.08 -37.78 -2.61
CA PRO A 634 -10.93 -38.12 -3.44
C PRO A 634 -11.07 -37.55 -4.86
N GLN A 635 -10.01 -36.94 -5.38
CA GLN A 635 -10.01 -36.22 -6.66
C GLN A 635 -8.75 -36.55 -7.46
N THR A 636 -8.89 -36.76 -8.77
CA THR A 636 -7.71 -36.91 -9.64
C THR A 636 -6.88 -35.63 -9.62
N ALA A 637 -5.59 -35.75 -9.34
CA ALA A 637 -4.65 -34.64 -9.30
C ALA A 637 -3.37 -34.97 -10.06
N GLN A 638 -2.74 -33.91 -10.58
CA GLN A 638 -1.39 -33.91 -11.13
C GLN A 638 -0.49 -33.11 -10.18
N ILE A 639 0.55 -33.76 -9.66
CA ILE A 639 1.48 -33.15 -8.71
C ILE A 639 2.90 -33.34 -9.22
N ASP A 640 3.66 -32.25 -9.31
CA ASP A 640 5.03 -32.24 -9.77
C ASP A 640 5.91 -31.56 -8.72
N ARG A 641 7.06 -32.19 -8.40
CA ARG A 641 8.11 -31.57 -7.59
C ARG A 641 9.34 -31.33 -8.44
N GLN A 642 9.66 -30.07 -8.71
CA GLN A 642 10.72 -29.68 -9.65
C GLN A 642 11.49 -28.44 -9.21
N CYS A 643 12.77 -28.40 -9.58
CA CYS A 643 13.60 -27.21 -9.47
C CYS A 643 13.69 -26.50 -10.80
N VAL A 644 13.44 -25.20 -10.79
CA VAL A 644 13.36 -24.34 -11.98
C VAL A 644 14.34 -23.20 -11.87
N THR A 645 14.78 -22.71 -13.02
CA THR A 645 15.60 -21.50 -13.16
C THR A 645 14.83 -20.54 -14.07
N GLY A 646 14.77 -19.28 -13.67
CA GLY A 646 14.07 -18.23 -14.40
C GLY A 646 14.84 -16.92 -14.35
N ASN A 647 14.51 -16.02 -15.26
CA ASN A 647 15.09 -14.68 -15.29
C ASN A 647 14.02 -13.63 -15.01
N TRP A 648 14.35 -12.60 -14.23
CA TRP A 648 13.46 -11.45 -14.04
C TRP A 648 13.08 -10.75 -15.36
N ALA A 649 13.91 -10.86 -16.40
CA ALA A 649 13.65 -10.34 -17.74
C ALA A 649 12.51 -11.09 -18.45
N ASP A 650 12.15 -12.30 -17.98
CA ASP A 650 11.03 -13.07 -18.54
C ASP A 650 9.67 -12.50 -18.14
N ILE A 651 9.63 -11.64 -17.11
CA ILE A 651 8.41 -11.07 -16.55
C ILE A 651 8.45 -9.54 -16.45
N GLY A 652 9.61 -8.92 -16.67
CA GLY A 652 9.84 -7.50 -16.43
C GLY A 652 11.10 -6.98 -17.13
N ASN A 653 11.61 -5.84 -16.67
CA ASN A 653 12.76 -5.16 -17.28
C ASN A 653 14.11 -5.47 -16.59
N ASP A 654 14.10 -6.09 -15.41
CA ASP A 654 15.32 -6.37 -14.64
C ASP A 654 15.99 -7.66 -15.14
N GLU A 655 17.31 -7.64 -15.36
CA GLU A 655 18.05 -8.85 -15.75
C GLU A 655 18.71 -9.49 -14.53
N LYS A 656 18.18 -10.64 -14.08
CA LYS A 656 18.75 -11.42 -12.99
C LYS A 656 18.25 -12.86 -13.06
N THR A 657 19.17 -13.82 -13.15
CA THR A 657 18.85 -15.24 -13.07
C THR A 657 18.70 -15.68 -11.63
N VAL A 658 17.66 -16.45 -11.33
CA VAL A 658 17.38 -17.04 -10.02
C VAL A 658 16.93 -18.50 -10.21
N SER A 659 17.04 -19.30 -9.15
CA SER A 659 16.59 -20.69 -9.14
C SER A 659 15.85 -21.02 -7.84
N GLY A 660 14.95 -22.00 -7.90
CA GLY A 660 14.21 -22.48 -6.73
C GLY A 660 13.44 -23.76 -7.05
N CYS A 661 13.04 -24.48 -6.01
CA CYS A 661 12.27 -25.71 -6.15
C CYS A 661 10.82 -25.48 -5.74
N PHE A 662 9.89 -26.14 -6.42
CA PHE A 662 8.46 -26.00 -6.22
C PHE A 662 7.80 -27.38 -6.14
N VAL A 663 6.71 -27.45 -5.38
CA VAL A 663 5.68 -28.46 -5.59
C VAL A 663 4.46 -27.76 -6.19
N SER A 664 4.03 -28.22 -7.36
CA SER A 664 2.81 -27.78 -8.04
C SER A 664 1.79 -28.92 -8.00
N ALA A 665 0.56 -28.64 -7.60
CA ALA A 665 -0.54 -29.60 -7.53
C ALA A 665 -1.79 -29.00 -8.18
N SER A 666 -2.36 -29.71 -9.15
CA SER A 666 -3.51 -29.23 -9.93
C SER A 666 -4.54 -30.32 -10.18
N LEU A 667 -5.80 -29.92 -10.24
CA LEU A 667 -6.97 -30.74 -10.54
C LEU A 667 -7.37 -30.49 -12.00
N PRO A 668 -7.24 -31.47 -12.90
CA PRO A 668 -7.60 -31.30 -14.31
C PRO A 668 -9.13 -31.31 -14.50
N HIS A 669 -9.60 -30.44 -15.39
CA HIS A 669 -11.01 -30.30 -15.78
C HIS A 669 -11.12 -30.50 -17.30
N GLY A 670 -11.72 -31.63 -17.68
CA GLY A 670 -11.85 -32.02 -19.09
C GLY A 670 -12.90 -31.21 -19.85
N LYS A 671 -12.85 -31.30 -21.19
CA LYS A 671 -13.82 -30.65 -22.08
C LYS A 671 -15.24 -31.19 -21.89
N SER A 672 -16.23 -30.33 -22.14
CA SER A 672 -17.66 -30.68 -22.28
C SER A 672 -18.31 -31.34 -21.06
N GLN A 673 -17.61 -31.44 -19.93
CA GLN A 673 -18.18 -31.90 -18.65
C GLN A 673 -18.19 -30.73 -17.68
N VAL A 674 -19.37 -30.44 -17.14
CA VAL A 674 -19.49 -29.56 -15.98
C VAL A 674 -18.78 -30.23 -14.81
N SER A 675 -17.73 -29.61 -14.30
CA SER A 675 -16.87 -30.18 -13.26
C SER A 675 -16.93 -29.35 -11.97
N SER A 676 -16.36 -29.91 -10.90
CA SER A 676 -16.33 -29.31 -9.56
C SER A 676 -15.05 -29.71 -8.84
N TYR A 677 -14.71 -28.99 -7.76
CA TYR A 677 -13.65 -29.37 -6.84
C TYR A 677 -14.04 -29.05 -5.40
N ALA A 678 -13.43 -29.77 -4.44
CA ALA A 678 -13.63 -29.51 -3.02
C ALA A 678 -12.40 -29.91 -2.20
N TYR A 679 -11.75 -28.94 -1.55
CA TYR A 679 -10.58 -29.21 -0.70
C TYR A 679 -10.47 -28.25 0.47
N SER A 680 -9.78 -28.68 1.52
CA SER A 680 -9.46 -27.88 2.70
C SER A 680 -7.97 -27.68 2.82
N ILE A 681 -7.57 -26.46 3.13
CA ILE A 681 -6.20 -26.06 3.46
C ILE A 681 -6.13 -25.95 4.98
N LEU A 682 -5.21 -26.68 5.59
CA LEU A 682 -4.92 -26.65 7.03
C LEU A 682 -3.49 -26.13 7.23
N PRO A 683 -3.30 -24.80 7.32
CA PRO A 683 -1.98 -24.21 7.53
C PRO A 683 -1.49 -24.46 8.96
N ASN A 684 -0.21 -24.76 9.09
CA ASN A 684 0.49 -25.07 10.34
C ASN A 684 -0.18 -26.13 11.23
N ALA A 685 -1.02 -27.01 10.66
CA ALA A 685 -1.68 -28.04 11.45
C ALA A 685 -0.68 -29.07 12.00
N SER A 686 -0.87 -29.46 13.27
CA SER A 686 -0.13 -30.56 13.88
C SER A 686 -0.53 -31.89 13.26
N ALA A 687 0.33 -32.91 13.38
CA ALA A 687 0.02 -34.26 12.91
C ALA A 687 -1.26 -34.81 13.58
N GLU A 688 -1.46 -34.54 14.87
CA GLU A 688 -2.66 -34.94 15.59
C GLU A 688 -3.93 -34.31 15.03
N LYS A 689 -3.88 -33.02 14.70
CA LYS A 689 -5.01 -32.32 14.07
C LYS A 689 -5.33 -32.85 12.68
N VAL A 690 -4.30 -33.15 11.89
CA VAL A 690 -4.47 -33.75 10.56
C VAL A 690 -5.09 -35.13 10.66
N ASN A 691 -4.67 -35.95 11.62
CA ASN A 691 -5.27 -37.27 11.87
C ASN A 691 -6.74 -37.14 12.30
N GLN A 692 -7.05 -36.25 13.24
CA GLN A 692 -8.43 -35.96 13.66
C GLN A 692 -9.30 -35.51 12.48
N TYR A 693 -8.78 -34.61 11.63
CA TYR A 693 -9.48 -34.15 10.44
C TYR A 693 -9.71 -35.27 9.43
N THR A 694 -8.79 -36.22 9.32
CA THR A 694 -8.89 -37.35 8.38
C THR A 694 -9.92 -38.37 8.86
N GLU A 695 -10.00 -38.62 10.17
CA GLU A 695 -10.99 -39.53 10.77
C GLU A 695 -12.40 -38.93 10.79
N ALA A 696 -12.51 -37.64 11.09
CA ALA A 696 -13.78 -36.93 11.20
C ALA A 696 -13.60 -35.45 10.77
N PRO A 697 -13.76 -35.13 9.47
CA PRO A 697 -13.75 -33.75 9.00
C PRO A 697 -14.80 -32.93 9.74
N ASN A 698 -14.42 -31.74 10.20
CA ASN A 698 -15.34 -30.81 10.86
C ASN A 698 -16.18 -29.98 9.87
N VAL A 699 -16.11 -30.30 8.58
CA VAL A 699 -16.78 -29.63 7.46
C VAL A 699 -17.76 -30.59 6.82
N HIS A 700 -19.00 -30.14 6.70
CA HIS A 700 -20.05 -30.78 5.93
C HIS A 700 -20.41 -29.89 4.74
N ILE A 701 -20.28 -30.42 3.51
CA ILE A 701 -20.67 -29.68 2.31
C ILE A 701 -22.18 -29.81 2.16
N LEU A 702 -22.90 -28.72 2.43
CA LEU A 702 -24.36 -28.66 2.27
C LEU A 702 -24.77 -28.53 0.81
N ALA A 703 -23.98 -27.78 0.01
CA ALA A 703 -24.18 -27.67 -1.42
C ALA A 703 -22.87 -27.26 -2.13
N ASN A 704 -22.68 -27.76 -3.35
CA ASN A 704 -21.61 -27.32 -4.25
C ASN A 704 -22.07 -27.43 -5.71
N ASN A 705 -22.91 -26.49 -6.15
CA ASN A 705 -23.48 -26.49 -7.50
C ASN A 705 -23.51 -25.06 -8.09
N GLY A 706 -24.10 -24.90 -9.28
CA GLY A 706 -24.17 -23.61 -9.98
C GLY A 706 -25.04 -22.55 -9.30
N GLN A 707 -25.92 -22.95 -8.38
CA GLN A 707 -26.88 -22.08 -7.72
C GLN A 707 -26.40 -21.63 -6.33
N VAL A 708 -25.81 -22.55 -5.56
CA VAL A 708 -25.31 -22.28 -4.21
C VAL A 708 -24.09 -23.15 -3.86
N GLN A 709 -23.14 -22.54 -3.16
CA GLN A 709 -22.04 -23.23 -2.48
C GLN A 709 -22.13 -22.96 -0.99
N ALA A 710 -22.25 -24.01 -0.18
CA ALA A 710 -22.51 -23.88 1.26
C ALA A 710 -21.85 -24.98 2.09
N ILE A 711 -21.40 -24.60 3.29
CA ILE A 711 -20.73 -25.46 4.25
C ILE A 711 -21.29 -25.22 5.64
N GLU A 712 -21.44 -26.31 6.41
CA GLU A 712 -21.53 -26.28 7.86
C GLU A 712 -20.19 -26.70 8.48
N ASN A 713 -19.66 -25.87 9.38
CA ASN A 713 -18.55 -26.24 10.26
C ASN A 713 -19.13 -26.70 11.61
N ASN A 714 -19.17 -28.02 11.81
CA ASN A 714 -19.82 -28.65 12.96
C ASN A 714 -19.09 -28.36 14.28
N ARG A 715 -17.78 -28.10 14.24
CA ARG A 715 -17.01 -27.76 15.45
C ARG A 715 -17.31 -26.35 15.93
N LEU A 716 -17.54 -25.42 15.01
CA LEU A 716 -17.82 -24.02 15.29
C LEU A 716 -19.33 -23.70 15.35
N ASN A 717 -20.19 -24.63 14.92
CA ASN A 717 -21.62 -24.40 14.66
C ASN A 717 -21.84 -23.19 13.73
N LEU A 718 -21.04 -23.09 12.68
CA LEU A 718 -21.12 -22.03 11.67
C LEU A 718 -21.65 -22.59 10.36
N ILE A 719 -22.64 -21.90 9.78
CA ILE A 719 -23.05 -22.10 8.40
C ILE A 719 -22.52 -20.94 7.58
N ALA A 720 -22.01 -21.22 6.39
CA ALA A 720 -21.59 -20.20 5.45
C ALA A 720 -22.02 -20.61 4.04
N ALA A 721 -22.56 -19.66 3.28
CA ALA A 721 -23.10 -19.91 1.96
C ALA A 721 -22.93 -18.71 1.02
N ASN A 722 -22.69 -19.01 -0.25
CA ASN A 722 -22.76 -18.07 -1.35
C ASN A 722 -23.87 -18.54 -2.29
N PHE A 723 -24.91 -17.72 -2.41
CA PHE A 723 -26.01 -17.90 -3.34
C PHE A 723 -25.71 -17.09 -4.60
N TRP A 724 -25.60 -17.79 -5.73
CA TRP A 724 -25.35 -17.19 -7.04
C TRP A 724 -26.63 -16.74 -7.72
N GLU A 725 -27.74 -17.38 -7.35
CA GLU A 725 -29.11 -17.18 -7.81
C GLU A 725 -30.06 -17.74 -6.73
N ASP A 726 -31.37 -17.66 -6.98
CA ASP A 726 -32.40 -18.27 -6.12
C ASP A 726 -32.11 -19.76 -5.90
N ALA A 727 -31.97 -20.15 -4.63
CA ALA A 727 -31.76 -21.53 -4.25
C ALA A 727 -32.21 -21.82 -2.80
N GLU A 728 -32.46 -23.11 -2.55
CA GLU A 728 -32.76 -23.65 -1.23
C GLU A 728 -31.74 -24.72 -0.82
N ILE A 729 -31.29 -24.65 0.43
CA ILE A 729 -30.53 -25.68 1.12
C ILE A 729 -31.50 -26.38 2.09
N ALA A 730 -32.29 -27.32 1.55
CA ALA A 730 -33.39 -27.95 2.27
C ALA A 730 -32.94 -28.66 3.57
N GLU A 731 -31.73 -29.21 3.60
CA GLU A 731 -31.17 -29.91 4.78
C GLU A 731 -31.15 -29.04 6.05
N ILE A 732 -30.90 -27.74 5.90
CA ILE A 732 -30.85 -26.77 7.01
C ILE A 732 -32.00 -25.75 6.96
N GLY A 733 -32.91 -25.91 5.99
CA GLY A 733 -34.05 -25.02 5.78
C GLY A 733 -33.67 -23.56 5.56
N LEU A 734 -32.56 -23.31 4.85
CA LEU A 734 -32.10 -21.97 4.46
C LEU A 734 -32.33 -21.79 2.95
N SER A 735 -33.07 -20.76 2.56
CA SER A 735 -33.19 -20.34 1.15
C SER A 735 -32.84 -18.87 0.98
N ALA A 736 -32.45 -18.49 -0.22
CA ALA A 736 -32.27 -17.09 -0.62
C ALA A 736 -32.96 -16.87 -1.95
N ASP A 737 -33.74 -15.79 -2.05
CA ASP A 737 -34.45 -15.43 -3.29
C ASP A 737 -33.53 -14.59 -4.21
N ASP A 738 -32.50 -13.97 -3.62
CA ASP A 738 -31.55 -13.07 -4.29
C ASP A 738 -30.11 -13.62 -4.20
N PRO A 739 -29.22 -13.29 -5.16
CA PRO A 739 -27.79 -13.55 -5.02
C PRO A 739 -27.24 -12.82 -3.78
N LEU A 740 -26.63 -13.57 -2.86
CA LEU A 740 -26.12 -13.02 -1.60
C LEU A 740 -25.03 -13.91 -1.01
N SER A 741 -24.21 -13.32 -0.13
CA SER A 741 -23.27 -14.08 0.70
C SER A 741 -23.70 -14.00 2.15
N ILE A 742 -23.76 -15.14 2.86
CA ILE A 742 -24.26 -15.23 4.24
C ILE A 742 -23.40 -16.13 5.12
N MET A 743 -23.22 -15.72 6.38
CA MET A 743 -22.72 -16.56 7.46
C MET A 743 -23.68 -16.52 8.66
N ILE A 744 -23.92 -17.67 9.28
CA ILE A 744 -24.78 -17.83 10.44
C ILE A 744 -24.00 -18.57 11.53
N ASP A 745 -23.85 -17.94 12.69
CA ASP A 745 -23.28 -18.53 13.90
C ASP A 745 -24.37 -18.97 14.84
N LYS A 746 -24.47 -20.30 15.02
CA LYS A 746 -25.45 -20.99 15.86
C LYS A 746 -24.83 -21.48 17.18
N SER A 747 -23.63 -21.05 17.53
CA SER A 747 -22.91 -21.52 18.72
C SER A 747 -23.53 -21.07 20.05
N ALA A 748 -24.43 -20.08 20.02
CA ALA A 748 -25.14 -19.55 21.18
C ALA A 748 -26.67 -19.56 20.95
N ALA A 749 -27.44 -19.30 22.01
CA ALA A 749 -28.90 -19.19 21.93
C ALA A 749 -29.35 -18.04 21.03
N GLN A 750 -28.60 -16.94 21.03
CA GLN A 750 -28.72 -15.87 20.06
C GLN A 750 -27.82 -16.19 18.86
N TRP A 751 -28.41 -16.33 17.68
CA TRP A 751 -27.68 -16.57 16.44
C TRP A 751 -27.20 -15.25 15.86
N ARG A 752 -25.93 -15.20 15.45
CA ARG A 752 -25.36 -14.03 14.78
C ARG A 752 -25.33 -14.27 13.27
N ILE A 753 -25.73 -13.28 12.49
CA ILE A 753 -25.77 -13.37 11.04
C ILE A 753 -24.92 -12.26 10.45
N ALA A 754 -24.11 -12.59 9.45
CA ALA A 754 -23.49 -11.64 8.54
C ALA A 754 -24.01 -11.87 7.13
N ILE A 755 -24.41 -10.80 6.44
CA ILE A 755 -24.94 -10.87 5.09
C ILE A 755 -24.40 -9.71 4.24
N SER A 756 -24.18 -9.95 2.95
CA SER A 756 -23.77 -8.92 1.99
C SER A 756 -24.37 -9.21 0.60
N ASP A 757 -24.35 -8.19 -0.25
CA ASP A 757 -24.58 -8.29 -1.69
C ASP A 757 -23.24 -8.09 -2.41
N PRO A 758 -22.59 -9.19 -2.87
CA PRO A 758 -21.35 -9.12 -3.63
C PRO A 758 -21.49 -8.60 -5.06
N THR A 759 -22.72 -8.46 -5.59
CA THR A 759 -22.95 -7.87 -6.91
C THR A 759 -22.86 -6.35 -6.86
N ARG A 760 -23.17 -5.76 -5.70
CA ARG A 760 -23.30 -4.31 -5.50
C ARG A 760 -24.30 -3.70 -6.48
N ALA A 761 -25.34 -4.47 -6.82
CA ALA A 761 -26.39 -4.04 -7.72
C ALA A 761 -27.19 -2.89 -7.11
N TRP A 762 -28.01 -2.22 -7.93
CA TRP A 762 -28.87 -1.13 -7.47
C TRP A 762 -30.03 -1.58 -6.56
N PHE A 763 -30.17 -2.88 -6.31
CA PHE A 763 -31.18 -3.39 -5.40
C PHE A 763 -30.77 -3.07 -3.97
N GLU A 764 -31.58 -2.29 -3.27
CA GLU A 764 -31.28 -1.84 -1.91
C GLU A 764 -31.40 -2.95 -0.87
N SER A 765 -31.97 -4.11 -1.21
CA SER A 765 -32.24 -5.19 -0.25
C SER A 765 -32.11 -6.57 -0.87
N VAL A 766 -31.73 -7.54 -0.02
CA VAL A 766 -31.72 -8.97 -0.34
C VAL A 766 -32.61 -9.74 0.64
N SER A 767 -33.18 -10.85 0.20
CA SER A 767 -34.07 -11.68 1.01
C SER A 767 -33.56 -13.11 1.18
N PHE A 768 -33.71 -13.63 2.39
CA PHE A 768 -33.46 -15.04 2.71
C PHE A 768 -34.49 -15.56 3.71
N SER A 769 -34.75 -16.86 3.71
CA SER A 769 -35.71 -17.50 4.62
C SER A 769 -35.05 -18.60 5.45
N LEU A 770 -35.51 -18.74 6.70
CA LEU A 770 -35.10 -19.81 7.60
C LEU A 770 -36.32 -20.60 8.10
N THR A 771 -36.22 -21.92 8.06
CA THR A 771 -37.23 -22.80 8.69
C THR A 771 -37.19 -22.66 10.21
N GLY A 772 -38.30 -22.30 10.83
CA GLY A 772 -38.40 -22.16 12.28
C GLY A 772 -39.40 -21.10 12.71
N GLN A 773 -39.17 -20.48 13.86
CA GLN A 773 -39.80 -19.23 14.28
C GLN A 773 -38.69 -18.39 14.91
N PHE A 774 -38.54 -17.14 14.50
CA PHE A 774 -37.43 -16.30 14.95
C PHE A 774 -37.91 -14.91 15.35
N SER A 775 -37.17 -14.27 16.24
CA SER A 775 -37.31 -12.85 16.52
C SER A 775 -35.97 -12.15 16.28
N ILE A 776 -36.01 -10.92 15.74
CA ILE A 776 -34.82 -10.08 15.61
C ILE A 776 -34.47 -9.58 17.02
N SER A 777 -33.29 -9.96 17.49
CA SER A 777 -32.83 -9.71 18.86
C SER A 777 -31.79 -8.59 18.96
N ASP A 778 -31.06 -8.31 17.87
CA ASP A 778 -30.21 -7.13 17.71
C ASP A 778 -30.14 -6.76 16.23
N ASP A 779 -30.33 -5.48 15.93
CA ASP A 779 -30.29 -4.89 14.59
C ASP A 779 -29.98 -3.39 14.75
N THR A 780 -28.73 -3.08 15.09
CA THR A 780 -28.31 -1.71 15.45
C THR A 780 -28.60 -0.69 14.34
N GLY A 781 -28.47 -1.11 13.07
CA GLY A 781 -28.74 -0.27 11.90
C GLY A 781 -30.20 -0.20 11.47
N LYS A 782 -31.10 -0.98 12.10
CA LYS A 782 -32.53 -1.09 11.74
C LYS A 782 -32.74 -1.39 10.25
N ARG A 783 -31.97 -2.35 9.73
CA ARG A 783 -31.95 -2.73 8.31
C ARG A 783 -32.68 -4.04 8.04
N VAL A 784 -33.18 -4.73 9.07
CA VAL A 784 -33.76 -6.06 8.94
C VAL A 784 -35.26 -6.02 9.19
N GLU A 785 -36.02 -6.52 8.22
CA GLU A 785 -37.45 -6.76 8.35
C GLU A 785 -37.72 -8.27 8.34
N LEU A 786 -38.59 -8.73 9.24
CA LEU A 786 -39.02 -10.13 9.30
C LEU A 786 -40.52 -10.21 8.95
N SER A 787 -40.82 -10.87 7.83
CA SER A 787 -42.18 -11.01 7.31
C SER A 787 -42.82 -12.36 7.69
N LYS A 788 -44.12 -12.52 7.38
CA LYS A 788 -44.84 -13.78 7.60
C LYS A 788 -44.24 -14.88 6.71
N GLY A 789 -43.76 -15.96 7.33
CA GLY A 789 -43.05 -17.05 6.63
C GLY A 789 -41.58 -17.21 7.03
N ASN A 790 -41.08 -16.36 7.94
CA ASN A 790 -39.66 -16.25 8.32
C ASN A 790 -38.72 -15.84 7.19
N THR A 791 -39.22 -15.04 6.26
CA THR A 791 -38.40 -14.36 5.26
C THR A 791 -37.88 -13.06 5.88
N PHE A 792 -36.56 -12.95 5.93
CA PHE A 792 -35.82 -11.77 6.32
C PHE A 792 -35.48 -10.96 5.07
N THR A 793 -35.83 -9.68 5.07
CA THR A 793 -35.38 -8.73 4.05
C THR A 793 -34.39 -7.78 4.70
N VAL A 794 -33.20 -7.67 4.14
CA VAL A 794 -32.11 -6.88 4.71
C VAL A 794 -31.74 -5.75 3.75
N ASN A 795 -31.86 -4.51 4.21
CA ASN A 795 -31.44 -3.33 3.45
C ASN A 795 -29.91 -3.19 3.50
N LEU A 796 -29.28 -3.35 2.35
CA LEU A 796 -27.83 -3.26 2.14
C LEU A 796 -27.40 -1.98 1.40
N ASP A 797 -28.30 -1.00 1.26
CA ASP A 797 -27.97 0.29 0.64
C ASP A 797 -26.78 0.96 1.33
N GLN A 798 -25.91 1.56 0.50
CA GLN A 798 -24.68 2.24 0.87
C GLN A 798 -23.60 1.37 1.56
N LEU A 799 -23.78 0.04 1.61
CA LEU A 799 -22.75 -0.85 2.18
C LEU A 799 -21.68 -1.25 1.15
N ASN A 800 -21.93 -1.06 -0.15
CA ASN A 800 -20.98 -1.32 -1.23
C ASN A 800 -20.31 -2.71 -1.15
N GLY A 801 -21.09 -3.75 -0.85
CA GLY A 801 -20.59 -5.12 -0.69
C GLY A 801 -19.99 -5.44 0.67
N SER A 802 -19.93 -4.47 1.59
CA SER A 802 -19.58 -4.71 2.99
C SER A 802 -20.68 -5.52 3.69
N SER A 803 -20.31 -6.34 4.67
CA SER A 803 -21.27 -7.15 5.42
C SER A 803 -22.07 -6.34 6.41
N TYR A 804 -23.38 -6.55 6.42
CA TYR A 804 -24.26 -6.17 7.52
C TYR A 804 -24.34 -7.30 8.54
N GLN A 805 -24.27 -6.97 9.84
CA GLN A 805 -24.36 -7.95 10.92
C GLN A 805 -25.54 -7.63 11.85
N PHE A 806 -26.27 -8.67 12.22
CA PHE A 806 -27.42 -8.60 13.14
C PHE A 806 -27.56 -9.93 13.88
N SER A 807 -28.48 -10.01 14.85
CA SER A 807 -28.72 -11.22 15.62
C SER A 807 -30.18 -11.59 15.73
N ILE A 808 -30.49 -12.89 15.65
CA ILE A 808 -31.83 -13.44 15.80
C ILE A 808 -31.88 -14.44 16.96
N THR A 809 -33.06 -14.65 17.53
CA THR A 809 -33.30 -15.67 18.56
C THR A 809 -34.35 -16.67 18.07
N PRO A 810 -34.04 -17.98 18.01
CA PRO A 810 -35.05 -19.00 17.75
C PRO A 810 -36.11 -18.98 18.86
N MET A 811 -37.38 -18.92 18.49
CA MET A 811 -38.50 -19.00 19.42
C MET A 811 -38.82 -20.48 19.69
N THR A 812 -38.85 -20.88 20.95
CA THR A 812 -39.38 -22.19 21.34
C THR A 812 -40.85 -22.26 20.98
N GLN A 813 -41.28 -23.33 20.29
CA GLN A 813 -42.70 -23.63 20.14
C GLN A 813 -43.29 -23.79 21.55
N GLN A 814 -44.14 -22.84 21.95
CA GLN A 814 -44.98 -22.99 23.15
C GLN A 814 -46.15 -23.93 22.86
#